data_AF-A0A8C4DBC5-F1
#
_entry.id   AF-A0A8C4DBC5-F1
#
_cell.length_a   1.000
_cell.length_b   1.000
_cell.length_c   1.000
_cell.angle_alpha   90.00
_cell.angle_beta   90.00
_cell.angle_gamma   90.00
#
_symmetry.space_group_name_H-M   'P 1'
#
loop_
_entity.id
_entity.type
_entity.pdbx_description
1 polymer ?
#
loop_
_entity_poly.entity_id
_entity_poly.type
_entity_poly.pdbx_seq_one_letter_code
_entity_poly.pdbx_strand_id
1 'polypeptide(L)'
;MTKGVAGIGKTVLTQKFTLDWATDKANQDIQFTFPFTFRELNLLREKKYSLVELVHHFFTETKEAGICRFEQFQVVFIFDGLDECRLPLDFQTNEILTDVTESTSVDVLLTNLIRGKLLPSARIWITTRPAAAIHIPPECVDMVTEVRGFTNIQKEEYFRKRFRDEEKASTIISHIKTSKSLHIMCHIPVFCWITATVLEDVLKTREEVLPKTLTEMYIHFLVVQTKLKNIKYDGGAETDPHWNPENRKMVESLGKLAFEQLKKGNLIFYESDLTECGIDVKAASVYSGVFTQFFKEERGLYQEKVFCFIHLTVQEFLAALHVHLTFINSGVNLMSEEQSTFQTTETRKDKSAETHFYQSAIDKALESPNGHLDLFLRFLLGLSLQTNQTLLRVFLQRSSSTQTNQETVQYIKKMIDEDLFQEESINLFHCLIELNDHFLLEEIQKYLSSGFFRLNLSPAQWSALVFILQSSEEVLDVFDLKKYSASEETFLRLLPVVKASNKAILSGCNLTDISCEALSSVLSSQSSNLRELDLSNNNLMRSGVKLMSAGLKSPHCTLETLRLSGCKISEWSCGALSSVLSSQFSTLRDLDLSYNKLTDLGVRQLSAGLESSHCTLKTLRLSGCNLSNRSCEALSSVLSSQSSSLRELDLSNNNLQDSGAKLLSSGLKSPHCTLETLSLSGCLITEEGCVSLASALSSNPSHLRELDLSYNHPGDTGVKTLTAGLENPRWRLDTLRVEPGGVQWLRPGLRKYSCELTFDTDTVNRKIKLSDDGRKVTRVREDQSYLDHPSRFDWWPQLLCRNGLTGRCYWEVEWSGEVSIAVAYRGISRRGDRANCVFGWNDQSWSLVCSYDDYSVSHNNKETCISSPSPSSNSVSNRVAVYVDCTAGTLIFYSVSSDTLFHQHTINTTFTEPLYPGFRLWSDSSVSLCSLSEEESPPVRETLSLQTR
;
A
#
# COMPACT_ATOMS: atom_id res chain seq x y z
N MET A 1 9.16 -1.18 23.29
CA MET A 1 8.97 -2.61 22.93
C MET A 1 9.06 -2.79 21.42
N THR A 2 9.75 -3.83 20.95
CA THR A 2 9.93 -4.12 19.52
C THR A 2 9.35 -5.49 19.15
N LYS A 3 8.45 -5.51 18.18
CA LYS A 3 7.79 -6.72 17.67
C LYS A 3 8.37 -7.13 16.31
N GLY A 4 8.24 -8.40 15.97
CA GLY A 4 8.56 -8.89 14.62
C GLY A 4 8.53 -10.40 14.53
N VAL A 5 8.34 -10.93 13.32
CA VAL A 5 8.28 -12.38 13.06
C VAL A 5 9.60 -13.09 13.39
N ALA A 6 9.58 -14.41 13.47
CA ALA A 6 10.79 -15.19 13.71
C ALA A 6 11.85 -14.93 12.62
N GLY A 7 13.12 -14.84 13.00
CA GLY A 7 14.23 -14.66 12.03
C GLY A 7 14.35 -13.27 11.39
N ILE A 8 13.46 -12.33 11.74
CA ILE A 8 13.43 -10.98 11.13
C ILE A 8 14.62 -10.08 11.52
N GLY A 9 15.43 -10.50 12.51
CA GLY A 9 16.62 -9.78 12.95
C GLY A 9 16.49 -8.98 14.25
N LYS A 10 15.48 -9.25 15.10
CA LYS A 10 15.31 -8.56 16.40
C LYS A 10 16.55 -8.62 17.30
N THR A 11 17.10 -9.82 17.50
CA THR A 11 18.33 -10.05 18.29
C THR A 11 19.55 -9.39 17.65
N VAL A 12 19.66 -9.41 16.33
CA VAL A 12 20.77 -8.75 15.61
C VAL A 12 20.68 -7.23 15.77
N LEU A 13 19.45 -6.68 15.78
CA LEU A 13 19.23 -5.24 15.99
C LEU A 13 19.69 -4.80 17.38
N THR A 14 19.35 -5.54 18.43
CA THR A 14 19.80 -5.22 19.80
C THR A 14 21.30 -5.40 19.95
N GLN A 15 21.88 -6.44 19.35
CA GLN A 15 23.33 -6.64 19.31
C GLN A 15 24.04 -5.51 18.57
N LYS A 16 23.50 -5.03 17.44
CA LYS A 16 24.07 -3.93 16.67
C LYS A 16 24.03 -2.63 17.46
N PHE A 17 22.94 -2.36 18.16
CA PHE A 17 22.82 -1.22 19.08
C PHE A 17 23.91 -1.27 20.16
N THR A 18 24.06 -2.41 20.83
CA THR A 18 25.09 -2.59 21.87
C THR A 18 26.50 -2.45 21.30
N LEU A 19 26.77 -2.97 20.09
CA LEU A 19 28.06 -2.84 19.43
C LEU A 19 28.38 -1.37 19.07
N ASP A 20 27.40 -0.64 18.53
CA ASP A 20 27.60 0.77 18.17
C ASP A 20 27.79 1.66 19.40
N TRP A 21 27.10 1.35 20.49
CA TRP A 21 27.33 1.96 21.80
C TRP A 21 28.74 1.66 22.31
N ALA A 22 29.13 0.38 22.34
CA ALA A 22 30.43 -0.06 22.87
C ALA A 22 31.64 0.37 22.00
N THR A 23 31.42 0.76 20.75
CA THR A 23 32.47 1.23 19.83
C THR A 23 32.43 2.74 19.58
N ASP A 24 31.73 3.48 20.44
CA ASP A 24 31.59 4.95 20.41
C ASP A 24 31.04 5.51 19.09
N LYS A 25 30.23 4.73 18.37
CA LYS A 25 29.61 5.14 17.09
C LYS A 25 28.27 5.85 17.27
N ALA A 26 27.48 5.47 18.28
CA ALA A 26 26.15 6.02 18.53
C ALA A 26 25.77 5.93 20.02
N ASN A 27 24.68 6.60 20.41
CA ASN A 27 24.04 6.47 21.72
C ASN A 27 24.93 6.80 22.94
N GLN A 28 25.80 7.79 22.79
CA GLN A 28 26.75 8.22 23.82
C GLN A 28 26.08 9.01 24.96
N ASP A 29 24.78 9.28 24.87
CA ASP A 29 23.95 9.76 25.97
C ASP A 29 23.68 8.70 27.05
N ILE A 30 23.98 7.43 26.77
CA ILE A 30 23.77 6.29 27.66
C ILE A 30 25.10 5.85 28.28
N GLN A 31 25.23 5.89 29.61
CA GLN A 31 26.45 5.46 30.30
C GLN A 31 26.56 3.94 30.45
N PHE A 32 25.45 3.23 30.62
CA PHE A 32 25.46 1.77 30.78
C PHE A 32 24.35 1.11 29.96
N THR A 33 24.73 0.05 29.26
CA THR A 33 23.80 -0.85 28.56
C THR A 33 23.95 -2.26 29.11
N PHE A 34 22.85 -2.84 29.59
CA PHE A 34 22.81 -4.21 30.11
C PHE A 34 21.89 -5.09 29.25
N PRO A 35 22.45 -5.83 28.29
CA PRO A 35 21.68 -6.78 27.48
C PRO A 35 21.46 -8.11 28.22
N PHE A 36 20.20 -8.47 28.41
CA PHE A 36 19.76 -9.76 28.93
C PHE A 36 18.92 -10.48 27.87
N THR A 37 19.01 -11.80 27.84
CA THR A 37 18.02 -12.63 27.13
C THR A 37 17.03 -13.24 28.12
N PHE A 38 15.75 -13.35 27.76
CA PHE A 38 14.79 -14.07 28.60
C PHE A 38 15.17 -15.55 28.75
N ARG A 39 15.92 -16.11 27.79
CA ARG A 39 16.53 -17.45 27.90
C ARG A 39 17.42 -17.57 29.13
N GLU A 40 18.31 -16.60 29.33
CA GLU A 40 19.21 -16.56 30.49
C GLU A 40 18.44 -16.32 31.78
N LEU A 41 17.47 -15.39 31.77
CA LEU A 41 16.69 -15.05 32.96
C LEU A 41 15.81 -16.20 33.45
N ASN A 42 15.28 -17.03 32.54
CA ASN A 42 14.54 -18.24 32.90
C ASN A 42 15.35 -19.20 33.77
N LEU A 43 16.69 -19.19 33.66
CA LEU A 43 17.59 -20.08 34.42
C LEU A 43 17.67 -19.71 35.91
N LEU A 44 17.23 -18.50 36.25
CA LEU A 44 17.29 -17.93 37.60
C LEU A 44 15.95 -17.95 38.33
N ARG A 45 14.92 -18.60 37.76
CA ARG A 45 13.54 -18.64 38.28
C ARG A 45 13.42 -19.02 39.77
N GLU A 46 14.25 -19.95 40.24
CA GLU A 46 14.19 -20.47 41.62
C GLU A 46 15.10 -19.71 42.60
N LYS A 47 15.85 -18.72 42.12
CA LYS A 47 16.80 -17.94 42.91
C LYS A 47 16.24 -16.55 43.20
N LYS A 48 16.72 -15.96 44.30
CA LYS A 48 16.46 -14.57 44.64
C LYS A 48 17.69 -13.72 44.39
N TYR A 49 17.46 -12.55 43.82
CA TYR A 49 18.47 -11.54 43.52
C TYR A 49 17.90 -10.16 43.86
N SER A 50 18.77 -9.23 44.25
CA SER A 50 18.51 -7.80 44.08
C SER A 50 18.86 -7.37 42.65
N LEU A 51 18.41 -6.18 42.21
CA LEU A 51 18.77 -5.68 40.87
C LEU A 51 20.30 -5.53 40.73
N VAL A 52 20.97 -5.06 41.79
CA VAL A 52 22.44 -4.93 41.81
C VAL A 52 23.11 -6.30 41.70
N GLU A 53 22.66 -7.28 42.48
CA GLU A 53 23.21 -8.64 42.42
C GLU A 53 22.96 -9.30 41.06
N LEU A 54 21.80 -9.06 40.45
CA LEU A 54 21.47 -9.57 39.12
C LEU A 54 22.41 -9.00 38.06
N VAL A 55 22.68 -7.69 38.08
CA VAL A 55 23.64 -7.06 37.15
C VAL A 55 25.06 -7.58 37.41
N HIS A 56 25.50 -7.65 38.67
CA HIS A 56 26.83 -8.16 39.02
C HIS A 56 27.06 -9.62 38.66
N HIS A 57 25.98 -10.41 38.62
CA HIS A 57 26.00 -11.82 38.23
C HIS A 57 26.29 -11.99 36.74
N PHE A 58 25.66 -11.18 35.87
CA PHE A 58 25.88 -11.26 34.42
C PHE A 58 27.06 -10.40 33.92
N PHE A 59 27.41 -9.34 34.64
CA PHE A 59 28.42 -8.35 34.25
C PHE A 59 29.41 -8.14 35.39
N THR A 60 30.29 -9.12 35.62
CA THR A 60 31.24 -9.12 36.75
C THR A 60 32.16 -7.90 36.78
N GLU A 61 32.44 -7.30 35.63
CA GLU A 61 33.23 -6.08 35.47
C GLU A 61 32.60 -4.90 36.22
N THR A 62 31.27 -4.85 36.31
CA THR A 62 30.57 -3.81 37.08
C THR A 62 30.77 -3.97 38.58
N LYS A 63 30.87 -5.22 39.05
CA LYS A 63 31.20 -5.55 40.43
C LYS A 63 32.64 -5.19 40.74
N GLU A 64 33.57 -5.52 39.85
CA GLU A 64 35.00 -5.19 39.97
C GLU A 64 35.23 -3.67 39.99
N ALA A 65 34.47 -2.92 39.20
CA ALA A 65 34.48 -1.46 39.18
C ALA A 65 33.75 -0.80 40.37
N GLY A 66 33.12 -1.59 41.26
CA GLY A 66 32.39 -1.09 42.43
C GLY A 66 31.08 -0.35 42.09
N ILE A 67 30.52 -0.55 40.91
CA ILE A 67 29.32 0.15 40.43
C ILE A 67 28.08 -0.52 41.06
N CYS A 68 27.39 0.21 41.94
CA CYS A 68 26.21 -0.28 42.66
C CYS A 68 25.05 0.73 42.75
N ARG A 69 25.24 1.96 42.27
CA ARG A 69 24.25 3.06 42.31
C ARG A 69 23.78 3.42 40.91
N PHE A 70 22.90 2.62 40.34
CA PHE A 70 22.44 2.77 38.96
C PHE A 70 21.52 3.98 38.76
N GLU A 71 20.94 4.53 39.84
CA GLU A 71 20.05 5.70 39.82
C GLU A 71 20.76 6.97 39.33
N GLN A 72 22.08 7.01 39.43
CA GLN A 72 22.90 8.17 39.06
C GLN A 72 23.30 8.19 37.58
N PHE A 73 22.95 7.15 36.81
CA PHE A 73 23.37 6.97 35.44
C PHE A 73 22.17 6.82 34.50
N GLN A 74 22.34 7.20 33.24
CA GLN A 74 21.40 6.84 32.19
C GLN A 74 21.67 5.39 31.80
N VAL A 75 20.84 4.48 32.32
CA VAL A 75 20.97 3.03 32.11
C VAL A 75 19.92 2.55 31.10
N VAL A 76 20.33 1.66 30.22
CA VAL A 76 19.43 0.92 29.32
C VAL A 76 19.48 -0.56 29.65
N PHE A 77 18.32 -1.14 29.95
CA PHE A 77 18.14 -2.60 30.03
C PHE A 77 17.52 -3.10 28.73
N ILE A 78 18.19 -4.06 28.08
CA ILE A 78 17.66 -4.72 26.88
C ILE A 78 17.24 -6.12 27.28
N PHE A 79 15.97 -6.48 27.06
CA PHE A 79 15.45 -7.82 27.31
C PHE A 79 15.05 -8.46 25.99
N ASP A 80 15.90 -9.34 25.47
CA ASP A 80 15.70 -10.00 24.18
C ASP A 80 14.87 -11.30 24.34
N GLY A 81 13.84 -11.46 23.51
CA GLY A 81 13.10 -12.72 23.36
C GLY A 81 12.00 -12.98 24.40
N LEU A 82 11.11 -12.01 24.67
CA LEU A 82 9.98 -12.22 25.61
C LEU A 82 9.10 -13.42 25.26
N ASP A 83 8.99 -13.78 23.98
CA ASP A 83 8.28 -14.98 23.52
C ASP A 83 8.84 -16.30 24.08
N GLU A 84 10.03 -16.25 24.67
CA GLU A 84 10.70 -17.38 25.28
C GLU A 84 10.65 -17.31 26.82
N CYS A 85 10.00 -16.29 27.38
CA CYS A 85 9.86 -16.11 28.83
C CYS A 85 8.95 -17.19 29.43
N ARG A 86 9.44 -17.81 30.51
CA ARG A 86 8.70 -18.79 31.33
C ARG A 86 8.49 -18.32 32.76
N LEU A 87 8.97 -17.12 33.08
CA LEU A 87 8.78 -16.49 34.38
C LEU A 87 7.31 -16.03 34.52
N PRO A 88 6.67 -16.21 35.69
CA PRO A 88 5.31 -15.75 35.92
C PRO A 88 5.29 -14.23 36.12
N LEU A 89 5.32 -13.48 35.01
CA LEU A 89 5.30 -12.01 35.04
C LEU A 89 3.92 -11.47 35.44
N ASP A 90 3.61 -11.50 36.73
CA ASP A 90 2.34 -11.00 37.26
C ASP A 90 2.43 -9.49 37.58
N PHE A 91 1.85 -8.67 36.71
CA PHE A 91 1.82 -7.22 36.87
C PHE A 91 0.76 -6.72 37.86
N GLN A 92 -0.15 -7.58 38.32
CA GLN A 92 -1.28 -7.24 39.20
C GLN A 92 -1.00 -7.57 40.65
N THR A 93 -0.48 -8.76 40.93
CA THR A 93 -0.34 -9.28 42.30
C THR A 93 1.08 -9.17 42.88
N ASN A 94 2.11 -9.02 42.04
CA ASN A 94 3.49 -8.93 42.52
C ASN A 94 3.70 -7.72 43.45
N GLU A 95 4.49 -7.94 44.49
CA GLU A 95 4.87 -6.92 45.47
C GLU A 95 5.58 -5.73 44.82
N ILE A 96 5.37 -4.52 45.35
CA ILE A 96 5.98 -3.30 44.81
C ILE A 96 7.36 -3.11 45.42
N LEU A 97 8.39 -3.24 44.59
CA LEU A 97 9.78 -3.06 44.98
C LEU A 97 10.30 -1.69 44.49
N THR A 98 10.96 -0.95 45.37
CA THR A 98 11.56 0.37 45.04
C THR A 98 13.05 0.48 45.39
N ASP A 99 13.59 -0.46 46.18
CA ASP A 99 15.00 -0.52 46.55
C ASP A 99 15.74 -1.53 45.66
N VAL A 100 16.74 -1.06 44.91
CA VAL A 100 17.54 -1.89 44.00
C VAL A 100 18.43 -2.92 44.72
N THR A 101 18.60 -2.80 46.04
CA THR A 101 19.40 -3.70 46.88
C THR A 101 18.58 -4.78 47.58
N GLU A 102 17.25 -4.72 47.50
CA GLU A 102 16.37 -5.73 48.09
C GLU A 102 16.27 -6.99 47.22
N SER A 103 16.43 -8.16 47.84
CA SER A 103 16.49 -9.45 47.14
C SER A 103 15.11 -10.11 47.03
N THR A 104 14.64 -10.34 45.80
CA THR A 104 13.36 -10.98 45.50
C THR A 104 13.48 -11.91 44.29
N SER A 105 12.40 -12.57 43.85
CA SER A 105 12.43 -13.41 42.66
C SER A 105 12.61 -12.58 41.39
N VAL A 106 13.20 -13.20 40.36
CA VAL A 106 13.50 -12.50 39.10
C VAL A 106 12.24 -11.97 38.40
N ASP A 107 11.10 -12.67 38.50
CA ASP A 107 9.83 -12.19 37.95
C ASP A 107 9.33 -10.90 38.64
N VAL A 108 9.47 -10.81 39.97
CA VAL A 108 9.12 -9.61 40.75
C VAL A 108 10.06 -8.45 40.41
N LEU A 109 11.36 -8.71 40.27
CA LEU A 109 12.32 -7.69 39.81
C LEU A 109 11.95 -7.13 38.44
N LEU A 110 11.72 -8.01 37.45
CA LEU A 110 11.42 -7.61 36.08
C LEU A 110 10.10 -6.86 35.99
N THR A 111 9.04 -7.33 36.66
CA THR A 111 7.74 -6.64 36.67
C THR A 111 7.85 -5.23 37.28
N ASN A 112 8.58 -5.06 38.38
CA ASN A 112 8.78 -3.74 38.99
C ASN A 112 9.70 -2.82 38.17
N LEU A 113 10.70 -3.37 37.48
CA LEU A 113 11.54 -2.62 36.55
C LEU A 113 10.71 -2.12 35.37
N ILE A 114 9.92 -3.00 34.74
CA ILE A 114 9.04 -2.66 33.59
C ILE A 114 7.95 -1.66 33.98
N ARG A 115 7.40 -1.75 35.20
CA ARG A 115 6.44 -0.76 35.74
C ARG A 115 7.08 0.59 36.09
N GLY A 116 8.41 0.71 36.00
CA GLY A 116 9.15 1.91 36.41
C GLY A 116 9.10 2.17 37.92
N LYS A 117 8.89 1.14 38.75
CA LYS A 117 8.86 1.25 40.22
C LYS A 117 10.23 1.06 40.86
N LEU A 118 11.04 0.15 40.30
CA LEU A 118 12.34 -0.21 40.88
C LEU A 118 13.46 0.75 40.50
N LEU A 119 13.54 1.15 39.23
CA LEU A 119 14.55 2.11 38.74
C LEU A 119 13.92 3.04 37.70
N PRO A 120 13.21 4.10 38.13
CA PRO A 120 12.39 4.93 37.25
C PRO A 120 13.18 5.68 36.15
N SER A 121 14.48 5.92 36.36
CA SER A 121 15.36 6.58 35.39
C SER A 121 15.83 5.66 34.26
N ALA A 122 15.66 4.34 34.40
CA ALA A 122 16.15 3.38 33.42
C ALA A 122 15.24 3.34 32.19
N ARG A 123 15.87 3.21 31.01
CA ARG A 123 15.17 2.92 29.76
C ARG A 123 15.14 1.42 29.53
N ILE A 124 14.00 0.89 29.07
CA ILE A 124 13.83 -0.55 28.87
C ILE A 124 13.47 -0.85 27.42
N TRP A 125 14.22 -1.76 26.82
CA TRP A 125 13.97 -2.23 25.46
C TRP A 125 13.71 -3.73 25.45
N ILE A 126 12.44 -4.11 25.27
CA ILE A 126 12.01 -5.50 25.13
C ILE A 126 11.84 -5.86 23.66
N THR A 127 12.36 -7.00 23.21
CA THR A 127 12.04 -7.60 21.90
C THR A 127 11.14 -8.83 22.05
N THR A 128 10.23 -9.05 21.10
CA THR A 128 9.27 -10.16 21.18
C THR A 128 8.68 -10.52 19.81
N ARG A 129 8.14 -11.73 19.69
CA ARG A 129 7.11 -12.03 18.66
C ARG A 129 5.79 -11.32 18.98
N PRO A 130 4.97 -10.97 17.96
CA PRO A 130 3.69 -10.29 18.19
C PRO A 130 2.76 -10.99 19.18
N ALA A 131 2.68 -12.33 19.12
CA ALA A 131 1.80 -13.13 19.99
C ALA A 131 2.13 -12.98 21.48
N ALA A 132 3.42 -12.90 21.85
CA ALA A 132 3.83 -12.79 23.25
C ALA A 132 3.83 -11.34 23.77
N ALA A 133 3.62 -10.35 22.91
CA ALA A 133 3.56 -8.96 23.33
C ALA A 133 2.40 -8.66 24.29
N ILE A 134 1.36 -9.49 24.29
CA ILE A 134 0.21 -9.37 25.20
C ILE A 134 0.57 -9.61 26.67
N HIS A 135 1.72 -10.24 26.95
CA HIS A 135 2.17 -10.49 28.31
C HIS A 135 2.62 -9.22 29.05
N ILE A 136 2.89 -8.13 28.32
CA ILE A 136 3.21 -6.83 28.92
C ILE A 136 1.96 -5.93 28.83
N PRO A 137 1.47 -5.39 29.96
CA PRO A 137 0.35 -4.45 29.94
C PRO A 137 0.63 -3.24 29.03
N PRO A 138 -0.32 -2.80 28.18
CA PRO A 138 -0.13 -1.65 27.28
C PRO A 138 0.26 -0.36 28.03
N GLU A 139 -0.21 -0.23 29.28
CA GLU A 139 0.07 0.91 30.17
C GLU A 139 1.55 1.03 30.57
N CYS A 140 2.32 -0.06 30.44
CA CYS A 140 3.76 -0.09 30.73
C CYS A 140 4.62 0.12 29.47
N VAL A 141 4.03 0.50 28.33
CA VAL A 141 4.73 0.59 27.05
C VAL A 141 4.58 1.99 26.44
N ASP A 142 5.66 2.78 26.50
CA ASP A 142 5.67 4.12 25.91
C ASP A 142 5.70 4.09 24.37
N MET A 143 6.40 3.11 23.79
CA MET A 143 6.60 3.01 22.35
C MET A 143 6.62 1.54 21.88
N VAL A 144 5.90 1.28 20.79
CA VAL A 144 5.94 0.00 20.06
C VAL A 144 6.57 0.23 18.70
N THR A 145 7.63 -0.52 18.40
CA THR A 145 8.24 -0.57 17.06
C THR A 145 8.08 -1.95 16.45
N GLU A 146 8.08 -2.04 15.13
CA GLU A 146 7.97 -3.30 14.39
C GLU A 146 9.17 -3.44 13.45
N VAL A 147 9.91 -4.54 13.55
CA VAL A 147 10.94 -4.88 12.57
C VAL A 147 10.26 -5.58 11.40
N ARG A 148 10.29 -4.92 10.25
CA ARG A 148 9.63 -5.42 9.03
C ARG A 148 10.54 -6.26 8.14
N GLY A 149 11.86 -6.29 8.34
CA GLY A 149 12.78 -7.09 7.50
C GLY A 149 13.41 -6.29 6.37
N PHE A 150 13.93 -6.98 5.35
CA PHE A 150 14.65 -6.37 4.22
C PHE A 150 13.71 -5.89 3.12
N THR A 151 13.88 -4.63 2.74
CA THR A 151 13.41 -4.09 1.46
C THR A 151 14.14 -4.75 0.29
N ASN A 152 13.62 -4.67 -0.93
CA ASN A 152 14.28 -5.26 -2.09
C ASN A 152 15.70 -4.76 -2.34
N ILE A 153 15.94 -3.46 -2.13
CA ILE A 153 17.28 -2.88 -2.21
C ILE A 153 18.20 -3.54 -1.18
N GLN A 154 17.71 -3.69 0.06
CA GLN A 154 18.48 -4.35 1.13
C GLN A 154 18.71 -5.85 0.88
N LYS A 155 17.77 -6.56 0.26
CA LYS A 155 17.96 -7.96 -0.17
C LYS A 155 19.15 -8.07 -1.11
N GLU A 156 19.18 -7.24 -2.16
CA GLU A 156 20.29 -7.25 -3.11
C GLU A 156 21.61 -6.84 -2.47
N GLU A 157 21.59 -5.79 -1.63
CA GLU A 157 22.77 -5.37 -0.88
C GLU A 157 23.33 -6.49 0.00
N TYR A 158 22.47 -7.27 0.67
CA TYR A 158 22.89 -8.40 1.48
C TYR A 158 23.67 -9.41 0.63
N PHE A 159 23.14 -9.81 -0.53
CA PHE A 159 23.81 -10.78 -1.40
C PHE A 159 25.09 -10.22 -2.03
N ARG A 160 25.12 -8.95 -2.45
CA ARG A 160 26.35 -8.28 -2.91
C ARG A 160 27.41 -8.21 -1.81
N LYS A 161 27.03 -7.92 -0.56
CA LYS A 161 27.95 -7.91 0.59
C LYS A 161 28.45 -9.32 0.95
N ARG A 162 27.62 -10.34 0.78
CA ARG A 162 27.93 -11.75 1.11
C ARG A 162 28.84 -12.43 0.09
N PHE A 163 28.73 -12.07 -1.19
CA PHE A 163 29.48 -12.66 -2.29
C PHE A 163 30.43 -11.62 -2.91
N ARG A 164 31.73 -11.77 -2.69
CA ARG A 164 32.76 -10.84 -3.22
C ARG A 164 32.89 -10.84 -4.75
N ASP A 165 32.36 -11.87 -5.40
CA ASP A 165 32.39 -12.09 -6.84
C ASP A 165 31.09 -11.53 -7.44
N GLU A 166 31.20 -10.45 -8.21
CA GLU A 166 30.05 -9.70 -8.76
C GLU A 166 29.21 -10.52 -9.75
N GLU A 167 29.83 -11.41 -10.53
CA GLU A 167 29.09 -12.27 -11.46
C GLU A 167 28.26 -13.31 -10.70
N LYS A 168 28.85 -13.91 -9.65
CA LYS A 168 28.13 -14.83 -8.77
C LYS A 168 27.01 -14.13 -8.00
N ALA A 169 27.28 -12.95 -7.46
CA ALA A 169 26.27 -12.15 -6.76
C ALA A 169 25.10 -11.82 -7.70
N SER A 170 25.39 -11.38 -8.93
CA SER A 170 24.38 -11.05 -9.94
C SER A 170 23.56 -12.28 -10.35
N THR A 171 24.20 -13.44 -10.52
CA THR A 171 23.51 -14.71 -10.85
C THR A 171 22.55 -15.12 -9.73
N ILE A 172 22.99 -15.05 -8.47
CA ILE A 172 22.17 -15.37 -7.30
C ILE A 172 21.00 -14.40 -7.18
N ILE A 173 21.25 -13.10 -7.30
CA ILE A 173 20.20 -12.08 -7.25
C ILE A 173 19.17 -12.30 -8.37
N SER A 174 19.63 -12.60 -9.59
CA SER A 174 18.74 -12.91 -10.71
C SER A 174 17.88 -14.14 -10.43
N HIS A 175 18.48 -15.23 -9.92
CA HIS A 175 17.74 -16.45 -9.58
C HIS A 175 16.71 -16.23 -8.46
N ILE A 176 17.07 -15.45 -7.43
CA ILE A 176 16.13 -15.10 -6.36
C ILE A 176 14.99 -14.25 -6.91
N LYS A 177 15.24 -13.33 -7.84
CA LYS A 177 14.18 -12.53 -8.49
C LYS A 177 13.27 -13.37 -9.39
N THR A 178 13.80 -14.39 -10.06
CA THR A 178 12.97 -15.28 -10.91
C THR A 178 12.14 -16.25 -10.08
N SER A 179 12.62 -16.69 -8.91
CA SER A 179 11.83 -17.50 -7.98
C SER A 179 11.05 -16.64 -6.99
N LYS A 180 9.74 -16.48 -7.23
CA LYS A 180 8.84 -15.71 -6.35
C LYS A 180 8.89 -16.17 -4.88
N SER A 181 8.91 -17.48 -4.64
CA SER A 181 8.97 -18.03 -3.28
C SER A 181 10.25 -17.63 -2.56
N LEU A 182 11.41 -17.71 -3.23
CA LEU A 182 12.68 -17.28 -2.63
C LEU A 182 12.73 -15.77 -2.41
N HIS A 183 12.20 -15.00 -3.37
CA HIS A 183 12.15 -13.55 -3.30
C HIS A 183 11.35 -13.03 -2.10
N ILE A 184 10.17 -13.62 -1.86
CA ILE A 184 9.29 -13.28 -0.74
C ILE A 184 9.97 -13.66 0.58
N MET A 185 10.53 -14.87 0.68
CA MET A 185 11.13 -15.36 1.93
C MET A 185 12.39 -14.59 2.32
N CYS A 186 13.18 -14.12 1.33
CA CYS A 186 14.35 -13.27 1.55
C CYS A 186 13.99 -11.87 2.13
N HIS A 187 12.71 -11.54 2.30
CA HIS A 187 12.31 -10.42 3.15
C HIS A 187 12.75 -10.62 4.61
N ILE A 188 12.78 -11.87 5.08
CA ILE A 188 13.23 -12.23 6.42
C ILE A 188 14.73 -12.61 6.34
N PRO A 189 15.63 -11.87 7.02
CA PRO A 189 17.09 -12.02 6.86
C PRO A 189 17.65 -13.42 7.07
N VAL A 190 17.07 -14.24 7.97
CA VAL A 190 17.51 -15.63 8.16
C VAL A 190 17.43 -16.45 6.86
N PHE A 191 16.44 -16.21 6.01
CA PHE A 191 16.35 -16.90 4.72
C PHE A 191 17.37 -16.39 3.72
N CYS A 192 17.78 -15.12 3.78
CA CYS A 192 18.92 -14.67 2.98
C CYS A 192 20.19 -15.43 3.35
N TRP A 193 20.41 -15.70 4.64
CA TRP A 193 21.54 -16.51 5.11
C TRP A 193 21.46 -17.98 4.67
N ILE A 194 20.30 -18.64 4.85
CA ILE A 194 20.06 -20.01 4.36
C ILE A 194 20.29 -20.05 2.84
N THR A 195 19.71 -19.10 2.11
CA THR A 195 19.77 -19.04 0.66
C THR A 195 21.18 -18.84 0.14
N ALA A 196 21.93 -17.90 0.75
CA ALA A 196 23.33 -17.71 0.42
C ALA A 196 24.15 -18.98 0.70
N THR A 197 23.91 -19.65 1.83
CA THR A 197 24.65 -20.87 2.20
C THR A 197 24.43 -22.01 1.20
N VAL A 198 23.18 -22.23 0.79
CA VAL A 198 22.83 -23.29 -0.17
C VAL A 198 23.36 -22.96 -1.57
N LEU A 199 23.08 -21.77 -2.09
CA LEU A 199 23.48 -21.39 -3.44
C LEU A 199 25.01 -21.31 -3.58
N GLU A 200 25.73 -20.99 -2.50
CA GLU A 200 27.19 -21.05 -2.50
C GLU A 200 27.73 -22.48 -2.71
N ASP A 201 27.12 -23.50 -2.10
CA ASP A 201 27.53 -24.90 -2.28
C ASP A 201 27.17 -25.41 -3.68
N VAL A 202 25.92 -25.18 -4.12
CA VAL A 202 25.41 -25.64 -5.43
C VAL A 202 26.24 -25.07 -6.60
N LEU A 203 26.62 -23.78 -6.51
CA LEU A 203 27.48 -23.15 -7.52
C LEU A 203 28.93 -23.67 -7.50
N LYS A 204 29.42 -24.19 -6.36
CA LYS A 204 30.75 -24.83 -6.28
C LYS A 204 30.74 -26.22 -6.90
N THR A 205 29.67 -27.00 -6.70
CA THR A 205 29.55 -28.38 -7.17
C THR A 205 29.17 -28.52 -8.65
N ARG A 206 28.95 -27.40 -9.37
CA ARG A 206 28.53 -27.34 -10.79
C ARG A 206 27.22 -28.07 -11.06
N GLU A 207 26.31 -28.13 -10.09
CA GLU A 207 24.95 -28.58 -10.37
C GLU A 207 24.27 -27.60 -11.33
N GLU A 208 23.72 -28.11 -12.44
CA GLU A 208 23.16 -27.27 -13.53
C GLU A 208 21.83 -26.60 -13.15
N VAL A 209 21.13 -27.07 -12.11
CA VAL A 209 19.80 -26.58 -11.72
C VAL A 209 19.81 -26.04 -10.31
N LEU A 210 19.57 -24.73 -10.17
CA LEU A 210 19.43 -24.07 -8.88
C LEU A 210 18.06 -24.41 -8.23
N PRO A 211 18.01 -24.65 -6.91
CA PRO A 211 16.76 -24.92 -6.20
C PRO A 211 15.75 -23.78 -6.37
N LYS A 212 14.49 -24.10 -6.66
CA LYS A 212 13.41 -23.14 -6.94
C LYS A 212 12.39 -23.06 -5.82
N THR A 213 12.09 -24.19 -5.17
CA THR A 213 11.09 -24.30 -4.11
C THR A 213 11.71 -24.18 -2.72
N LEU A 214 10.89 -23.90 -1.70
CA LEU A 214 11.40 -23.83 -0.32
C LEU A 214 11.85 -25.21 0.14
N THR A 215 11.13 -26.26 -0.23
CA THR A 215 11.46 -27.63 0.14
C THR A 215 12.80 -28.06 -0.46
N GLU A 216 13.05 -27.77 -1.74
CA GLU A 216 14.35 -28.02 -2.36
C GLU A 216 15.47 -27.29 -1.60
N MET A 217 15.27 -25.99 -1.30
CA MET A 217 16.25 -25.21 -0.54
C MET A 217 16.58 -25.85 0.81
N TYR A 218 15.59 -26.35 1.55
CA TYR A 218 15.81 -26.95 2.86
C TYR A 218 16.43 -28.36 2.79
N ILE A 219 16.11 -29.13 1.75
CA ILE A 219 16.79 -30.41 1.47
C ILE A 219 18.27 -30.14 1.20
N HIS A 220 18.59 -29.21 0.30
CA HIS A 220 19.97 -28.84 0.02
C HIS A 220 20.65 -28.24 1.26
N PHE A 221 19.96 -27.42 2.04
CA PHE A 221 20.49 -26.90 3.30
C PHE A 221 20.89 -28.03 4.25
N LEU A 222 20.03 -29.03 4.44
CA LEU A 222 20.33 -30.20 5.29
C LEU A 222 21.54 -31.00 4.75
N VAL A 223 21.63 -31.17 3.44
CA VAL A 223 22.78 -31.82 2.77
C VAL A 223 24.07 -31.02 3.02
N VAL A 224 24.07 -29.70 2.82
CA VAL A 224 25.22 -28.81 3.04
C VAL A 224 25.67 -28.87 4.51
N GLN A 225 24.74 -28.79 5.46
CA GLN A 225 25.07 -28.87 6.88
C GLN A 225 25.68 -30.23 7.25
N THR A 226 25.17 -31.32 6.66
CA THR A 226 25.72 -32.66 6.87
C THR A 226 27.13 -32.80 6.30
N LYS A 227 27.39 -32.28 5.09
CA LYS A 227 28.74 -32.22 4.50
C LYS A 227 29.71 -31.43 5.39
N LEU A 228 29.30 -30.23 5.81
CA LEU A 228 30.12 -29.36 6.67
C LEU A 228 30.45 -30.01 8.01
N LYS A 229 29.52 -30.76 8.59
CA LYS A 229 29.76 -31.54 9.81
C LYS A 229 30.83 -32.61 9.59
N ASN A 230 30.73 -33.39 8.50
CA ASN A 230 31.69 -34.46 8.20
C ASN A 230 33.11 -33.91 8.02
N ILE A 231 33.25 -32.78 7.30
CA ILE A 231 34.54 -32.13 7.06
C ILE A 231 35.13 -31.56 8.36
N LYS A 232 34.31 -30.88 9.17
CA LYS A 232 34.80 -30.19 10.37
C LYS A 232 35.11 -31.11 11.55
N TYR A 233 34.35 -32.20 11.72
CA TYR A 233 34.37 -33.00 12.95
C TYR A 233 34.72 -34.47 12.74
N ASP A 234 34.40 -35.04 11.57
CA ASP A 234 34.69 -36.45 11.27
C ASP A 234 35.99 -36.63 10.48
N GLY A 235 36.66 -35.52 10.10
CA GLY A 235 37.91 -35.55 9.33
C GLY A 235 37.77 -36.07 7.89
N GLY A 236 36.54 -36.13 7.37
CA GLY A 236 36.24 -36.63 6.02
C GLY A 236 36.65 -35.65 4.92
N ALA A 237 36.93 -36.20 3.73
CA ALA A 237 37.19 -35.40 2.53
C ALA A 237 35.87 -34.91 1.91
N GLU A 238 35.90 -33.81 1.14
CA GLU A 238 34.72 -33.31 0.39
C GLU A 238 34.09 -34.36 -0.54
N THR A 239 34.84 -35.40 -0.91
CA THR A 239 34.43 -36.50 -1.79
C THR A 239 33.70 -37.65 -1.08
N ASP A 240 33.67 -37.67 0.25
CA ASP A 240 33.07 -38.78 1.01
C ASP A 240 31.53 -38.76 0.95
N PRO A 241 30.86 -39.94 1.02
CA PRO A 241 29.40 -39.99 1.07
C PRO A 241 28.88 -39.23 2.30
N HIS A 242 28.18 -38.12 2.07
CA HIS A 242 27.65 -37.29 3.14
C HIS A 242 26.63 -38.02 4.04
N TRP A 243 25.92 -39.02 3.50
CA TRP A 243 24.99 -39.87 4.25
C TRP A 243 25.65 -41.15 4.78
N ASN A 244 26.28 -41.07 5.96
CA ASN A 244 26.71 -42.25 6.72
C ASN A 244 25.56 -42.74 7.66
N PRO A 245 25.63 -43.96 8.24
CA PRO A 245 24.61 -44.48 9.14
C PRO A 245 24.35 -43.60 10.38
N GLU A 246 25.39 -42.94 10.92
CA GLU A 246 25.28 -42.10 12.11
C GLU A 246 24.52 -40.79 11.81
N ASN A 247 24.87 -40.11 10.74
CA ASN A 247 24.21 -38.89 10.28
C ASN A 247 22.74 -39.14 9.94
N ARG A 248 22.43 -40.28 9.31
CA ARG A 248 21.04 -40.68 9.06
C ARG A 248 20.23 -40.78 10.35
N LYS A 249 20.74 -41.59 11.29
CA LYS A 249 20.08 -41.80 12.58
C LYS A 249 19.89 -40.48 13.33
N MET A 250 20.88 -39.59 13.27
CA MET A 250 20.78 -38.27 13.88
C MET A 250 19.68 -37.42 13.26
N VAL A 251 19.58 -37.35 11.93
CA VAL A 251 18.52 -36.60 11.24
C VAL A 251 17.14 -37.17 11.56
N GLU A 252 16.98 -38.49 11.59
CA GLU A 252 15.73 -39.15 11.98
C GLU A 252 15.33 -38.80 13.41
N SER A 253 16.27 -38.84 14.36
CA SER A 253 16.02 -38.48 15.75
C SER A 253 15.73 -36.98 15.93
N LEU A 254 16.43 -36.09 15.21
CA LEU A 254 16.14 -34.66 15.22
C LEU A 254 14.78 -34.34 14.62
N GLY A 255 14.37 -35.05 13.55
CA GLY A 255 13.03 -34.94 12.98
C GLY A 255 11.93 -35.38 13.94
N LYS A 256 12.15 -36.47 14.68
CA LYS A 256 11.25 -36.91 15.75
C LYS A 256 11.10 -35.84 16.83
N LEU A 257 12.23 -35.33 17.36
CA LEU A 257 12.24 -34.25 18.35
C LEU A 257 11.51 -33.02 17.83
N ALA A 258 11.78 -32.62 16.59
CA ALA A 258 11.15 -31.47 15.97
C ALA A 258 9.63 -31.59 15.92
N PHE A 259 9.10 -32.74 15.50
CA PHE A 259 7.66 -33.00 15.41
C PHE A 259 6.98 -33.03 16.78
N GLU A 260 7.53 -33.79 17.74
CA GLU A 260 6.93 -33.90 19.08
C GLU A 260 6.89 -32.56 19.81
N GLN A 261 7.95 -31.76 19.67
CA GLN A 261 8.05 -30.46 20.32
C GLN A 261 7.25 -29.38 19.56
N LEU A 262 7.11 -29.50 18.24
CA LEU A 262 6.22 -28.62 17.46
C LEU A 262 4.76 -28.79 17.91
N LYS A 263 4.30 -30.04 18.13
CA LYS A 263 2.96 -30.32 18.69
C LYS A 263 2.76 -29.73 20.09
N LYS A 264 3.81 -29.67 20.90
CA LYS A 264 3.79 -29.07 22.25
C LYS A 264 3.94 -27.54 22.23
N GLY A 265 4.23 -26.92 21.08
CA GLY A 265 4.51 -25.49 20.97
C GLY A 265 5.87 -25.06 21.55
N ASN A 266 6.79 -26.01 21.75
CA ASN A 266 8.09 -25.78 22.36
C ASN A 266 9.17 -25.44 21.31
N LEU A 267 9.96 -24.41 21.60
CA LEU A 267 11.10 -23.96 20.77
C LEU A 267 12.47 -24.28 21.40
N ILE A 268 12.46 -24.67 22.67
CA ILE A 268 13.64 -24.90 23.51
C ILE A 268 13.48 -26.27 24.17
N PHE A 269 14.54 -27.06 24.14
CA PHE A 269 14.58 -28.47 24.54
C PHE A 269 15.68 -28.71 25.58
N TYR A 270 15.45 -29.69 26.45
CA TYR A 270 16.38 -30.10 27.49
C TYR A 270 16.97 -31.47 27.19
N GLU A 271 18.02 -31.83 27.93
CA GLU A 271 18.66 -33.15 27.82
C GLU A 271 17.64 -34.30 27.94
N SER A 272 16.62 -34.17 28.79
CA SER A 272 15.52 -35.13 28.89
C SER A 272 14.76 -35.31 27.57
N ASP A 273 14.41 -34.21 26.88
CA ASP A 273 13.70 -34.25 25.60
C ASP A 273 14.56 -34.92 24.51
N LEU A 274 15.87 -34.66 24.51
CA LEU A 274 16.81 -35.29 23.58
C LEU A 274 16.91 -36.80 23.83
N THR A 275 17.03 -37.21 25.10
CA THR A 275 17.13 -38.64 25.45
C THR A 275 15.85 -39.41 25.13
N GLU A 276 14.67 -38.81 25.28
CA GLU A 276 13.37 -39.41 24.90
C GLU A 276 13.30 -39.69 23.38
N CYS A 277 13.96 -38.86 22.58
CA CYS A 277 14.11 -39.02 21.14
C CYS A 277 15.33 -39.88 20.71
N GLY A 278 16.06 -40.44 21.68
CA GLY A 278 17.23 -41.30 21.43
C GLY A 278 18.45 -40.53 20.89
N ILE A 279 18.53 -39.24 21.13
CA ILE A 279 19.63 -38.36 20.70
C ILE A 279 20.74 -38.39 21.74
N ASP A 280 21.95 -38.74 21.32
CA ASP A 280 23.14 -38.50 22.16
C ASP A 280 23.48 -37.00 22.20
N VAL A 281 23.57 -36.48 23.41
CA VAL A 281 23.77 -35.06 23.71
C VAL A 281 25.08 -34.54 23.13
N LYS A 282 26.14 -35.36 23.16
CA LYS A 282 27.45 -34.98 22.58
C LYS A 282 27.37 -34.94 21.05
N ALA A 283 26.72 -35.92 20.43
CA ALA A 283 26.54 -35.96 18.98
C ALA A 283 25.63 -34.83 18.45
N ALA A 284 24.59 -34.44 19.19
CA ALA A 284 23.68 -33.35 18.81
C ALA A 284 24.38 -31.99 18.70
N SER A 285 25.38 -31.77 19.56
CA SER A 285 26.13 -30.51 19.67
C SER A 285 27.01 -30.22 18.44
N VAL A 286 27.26 -31.24 17.61
CA VAL A 286 28.09 -31.16 16.40
C VAL A 286 27.32 -30.57 15.21
N TYR A 287 25.98 -30.62 15.23
CA TYR A 287 25.09 -30.13 14.17
C TYR A 287 24.74 -28.62 14.29
N SER A 288 25.70 -27.79 14.72
CA SER A 288 25.53 -26.36 15.06
C SER A 288 24.77 -25.49 14.04
N GLY A 289 24.81 -25.83 12.75
CA GLY A 289 24.09 -25.09 11.69
C GLY A 289 22.62 -25.49 11.50
N VAL A 290 22.13 -26.50 12.22
CA VAL A 290 20.73 -26.95 12.24
C VAL A 290 20.18 -26.89 13.66
N PHE A 291 21.00 -27.35 14.62
CA PHE A 291 20.66 -27.55 16.02
C PHE A 291 21.78 -27.00 16.89
N THR A 292 21.46 -26.06 17.77
CA THR A 292 22.46 -25.34 18.55
C THR A 292 22.33 -25.67 20.03
N GLN A 293 23.46 -26.01 20.66
CA GLN A 293 23.59 -26.10 22.11
C GLN A 293 24.03 -24.74 22.67
N PHE A 294 23.49 -24.34 23.81
CA PHE A 294 24.07 -23.26 24.61
C PHE A 294 24.19 -23.68 26.10
N PHE A 295 25.13 -23.05 26.81
CA PHE A 295 25.49 -23.42 28.18
C PHE A 295 24.65 -22.67 29.21
N LYS A 296 24.25 -23.38 30.27
CA LYS A 296 24.10 -22.80 31.60
C LYS A 296 25.47 -22.94 32.28
N GLU A 297 26.17 -21.84 32.52
CA GLU A 297 27.32 -21.87 33.44
C GLU A 297 27.30 -20.67 34.38
N GLU A 298 27.22 -20.99 35.67
CA GLU A 298 27.97 -20.27 36.68
C GLU A 298 28.58 -21.29 37.65
N ARG A 299 29.74 -20.95 38.18
CA ARG A 299 30.67 -21.79 38.96
C ARG A 299 29.98 -22.66 40.02
N GLY A 300 29.90 -23.96 39.74
CA GLY A 300 29.74 -25.04 40.73
C GLY A 300 28.32 -25.25 41.26
N LEU A 301 27.54 -26.12 40.62
CA LEU A 301 26.99 -27.36 41.22
C LEU A 301 25.86 -28.03 40.39
N TYR A 302 25.30 -27.41 39.34
CA TYR A 302 24.36 -28.09 38.42
C TYR A 302 24.48 -27.60 36.95
N GLN A 303 24.72 -28.54 36.02
CA GLN A 303 24.79 -28.32 34.57
C GLN A 303 23.53 -28.90 33.90
N GLU A 304 22.65 -28.06 33.36
CA GLU A 304 21.65 -28.51 32.38
C GLU A 304 21.95 -27.89 31.03
N LYS A 305 22.13 -28.74 30.02
CA LYS A 305 22.35 -28.32 28.64
C LYS A 305 20.99 -28.05 27.98
N VAL A 306 20.90 -26.91 27.30
CA VAL A 306 19.68 -26.47 26.62
C VAL A 306 19.95 -26.39 25.12
N PHE A 307 18.95 -26.76 24.34
CA PHE A 307 19.04 -26.92 22.90
C PHE A 307 17.89 -26.21 22.18
N CYS A 308 18.14 -25.70 20.98
CA CYS A 308 17.09 -25.20 20.09
C CYS A 308 17.50 -25.39 18.62
N PHE A 309 16.52 -25.40 17.72
CA PHE A 309 16.82 -25.26 16.29
C PHE A 309 17.25 -23.82 15.99
N ILE A 310 18.10 -23.63 14.99
CA ILE A 310 18.58 -22.29 14.59
C ILE A 310 17.44 -21.34 14.19
N HIS A 311 16.31 -21.91 13.74
CA HIS A 311 15.11 -21.20 13.38
C HIS A 311 13.90 -22.14 13.40
N LEU A 312 12.69 -21.62 13.68
CA LEU A 312 11.44 -22.40 13.71
C LEU A 312 11.20 -23.13 12.37
N THR A 313 11.54 -22.50 11.25
CA THR A 313 11.37 -23.09 9.92
C THR A 313 12.19 -24.37 9.72
N VAL A 314 13.33 -24.50 10.40
CA VAL A 314 14.16 -25.72 10.39
C VAL A 314 13.49 -26.82 11.21
N GLN A 315 12.88 -26.46 12.35
CA GLN A 315 12.06 -27.38 13.14
C GLN A 315 10.85 -27.87 12.33
N GLU A 316 10.12 -26.98 11.67
CA GLU A 316 8.95 -27.34 10.84
C GLU A 316 9.34 -28.23 9.65
N PHE A 317 10.46 -27.93 8.98
CA PHE A 317 10.98 -28.78 7.90
C PHE A 317 11.34 -30.19 8.38
N LEU A 318 12.10 -30.29 9.48
CA LEU A 318 12.51 -31.60 10.03
C LEU A 318 11.32 -32.39 10.57
N ALA A 319 10.33 -31.71 11.14
CA ALA A 319 9.06 -32.32 11.53
C ALA A 319 8.32 -32.89 10.31
N ALA A 320 8.20 -32.10 9.22
CA ALA A 320 7.56 -32.55 7.98
C ALA A 320 8.30 -33.74 7.36
N LEU A 321 9.64 -33.71 7.38
CA LEU A 321 10.49 -34.81 6.94
C LEU A 321 10.23 -36.07 7.76
N HIS A 322 10.17 -35.97 9.09
CA HIS A 322 9.90 -37.10 9.97
C HIS A 322 8.52 -37.72 9.71
N VAL A 323 7.48 -36.88 9.58
CA VAL A 323 6.11 -37.32 9.30
C VAL A 323 6.01 -37.99 7.94
N HIS A 324 6.63 -37.42 6.90
CA HIS A 324 6.70 -38.00 5.56
C HIS A 324 7.40 -39.36 5.57
N LEU A 325 8.62 -39.43 6.13
CA LEU A 325 9.42 -40.66 6.17
C LEU A 325 8.72 -41.76 6.97
N THR A 326 8.07 -41.43 8.09
CA THR A 326 7.34 -42.40 8.92
C THR A 326 6.17 -43.00 8.14
N PHE A 327 5.38 -42.17 7.45
CA PHE A 327 4.26 -42.65 6.65
C PHE A 327 4.73 -43.52 5.48
N ILE A 328 5.73 -43.08 4.71
CA ILE A 328 6.21 -43.84 3.54
C ILE A 328 6.86 -45.17 3.93
N ASN A 329 7.59 -45.22 5.05
CA ASN A 329 8.31 -46.42 5.49
C ASN A 329 7.40 -47.40 6.27
N SER A 330 6.44 -46.92 7.06
CA SER A 330 5.62 -47.77 7.95
C SER A 330 4.12 -47.73 7.70
N GLY A 331 3.60 -46.77 6.94
CA GLY A 331 2.17 -46.54 6.70
C GLY A 331 1.45 -45.82 7.83
N VAL A 332 2.15 -45.42 8.90
CA VAL A 332 1.57 -44.76 10.06
C VAL A 332 1.38 -43.26 9.80
N ASN A 333 0.14 -42.78 9.90
CA ASN A 333 -0.16 -41.34 9.87
C ASN A 333 0.01 -40.74 11.28
N LEU A 334 1.12 -40.04 11.51
CA LEU A 334 1.38 -39.38 12.79
C LEU A 334 0.46 -38.17 13.08
N MET A 335 -0.26 -37.69 12.07
CA MET A 335 -1.16 -36.55 12.22
C MET A 335 -2.54 -36.98 12.71
N SER A 336 -3.02 -38.21 12.52
CA SER A 336 -4.39 -38.58 12.95
C SER A 336 -4.53 -38.63 14.48
N GLU A 337 -5.59 -37.99 15.03
CA GLU A 337 -5.88 -37.98 16.48
C GLU A 337 -6.45 -39.31 16.98
N GLU A 338 -7.06 -40.09 16.09
CA GLU A 338 -7.45 -41.46 16.38
C GLU A 338 -6.22 -42.35 16.36
N GLN A 339 -5.65 -42.65 17.53
CA GLN A 339 -5.06 -43.96 17.77
C GLN A 339 -6.19 -45.01 17.83
N SER A 340 -6.96 -45.17 16.75
CA SER A 340 -7.92 -46.25 16.64
C SER A 340 -7.22 -47.47 16.06
N THR A 341 -7.29 -48.55 16.84
CA THR A 341 -6.92 -49.92 16.52
C THR A 341 -7.34 -50.35 15.11
N PHE A 342 -6.41 -50.25 14.15
CA PHE A 342 -6.35 -51.17 13.00
C PHE A 342 -5.10 -52.05 13.11
N GLN A 343 -4.88 -52.64 14.29
CA GLN A 343 -4.26 -53.96 14.33
C GLN A 343 -5.29 -54.95 13.83
N THR A 344 -5.30 -55.20 12.53
CA THR A 344 -5.59 -56.48 11.85
C THR A 344 -5.92 -56.21 10.40
N THR A 345 -4.93 -56.38 9.53
CA THR A 345 -4.92 -57.34 8.42
C THR A 345 -3.83 -56.93 7.44
N GLU A 346 -2.88 -57.83 7.24
CA GLU A 346 -2.09 -57.86 6.01
C GLU A 346 -3.06 -57.73 4.82
N THR A 347 -2.68 -56.93 3.82
CA THR A 347 -3.39 -56.67 2.53
C THR A 347 -4.47 -55.57 2.51
N ARG A 348 -4.04 -54.31 2.41
CA ARG A 348 -4.63 -53.30 1.49
C ARG A 348 -3.66 -52.11 1.32
N LYS A 349 -2.65 -52.32 0.47
CA LYS A 349 -1.75 -51.25 -0.01
C LYS A 349 -2.36 -50.63 -1.27
N ASP A 350 -3.39 -49.81 -1.10
CA ASP A 350 -4.02 -49.06 -2.20
C ASP A 350 -3.51 -47.62 -2.24
N LYS A 351 -3.30 -47.12 -3.46
CA LYS A 351 -2.89 -45.74 -3.78
C LYS A 351 -3.80 -44.67 -3.11
N SER A 352 -5.01 -45.04 -2.72
CA SER A 352 -5.97 -44.20 -1.99
C SER A 352 -5.48 -43.79 -0.59
N ALA A 353 -4.67 -44.60 0.08
CA ALA A 353 -4.20 -44.28 1.44
C ALA A 353 -3.16 -43.15 1.48
N GLU A 354 -2.28 -43.08 0.46
CA GLU A 354 -1.27 -42.01 0.34
C GLU A 354 -1.92 -40.68 -0.04
N THR A 355 -2.89 -40.69 -0.96
CA THR A 355 -3.69 -39.50 -1.31
C THR A 355 -4.46 -38.98 -0.09
N HIS A 356 -5.12 -39.87 0.66
CA HIS A 356 -5.85 -39.51 1.88
C HIS A 356 -4.94 -38.93 2.97
N PHE A 357 -3.68 -39.39 3.06
CA PHE A 357 -2.71 -38.86 4.02
C PHE A 357 -2.40 -37.38 3.77
N TYR A 358 -2.09 -37.00 2.53
CA TYR A 358 -1.82 -35.60 2.19
C TYR A 358 -3.07 -34.73 2.28
N GLN A 359 -4.25 -35.25 1.87
CA GLN A 359 -5.52 -34.55 2.01
C GLN A 359 -5.83 -34.25 3.49
N SER A 360 -5.68 -35.25 4.36
CA SER A 360 -5.88 -35.05 5.81
C SER A 360 -4.92 -34.02 6.40
N ALA A 361 -3.67 -33.93 5.91
CA ALA A 361 -2.73 -32.91 6.36
C ALA A 361 -3.13 -31.50 5.89
N ILE A 362 -3.71 -31.37 4.67
CA ILE A 362 -4.27 -30.12 4.17
C ILE A 362 -5.44 -29.68 5.06
N ASP A 363 -6.37 -30.58 5.35
CA ASP A 363 -7.54 -30.29 6.20
C ASP A 363 -7.12 -29.78 7.58
N LYS A 364 -6.16 -30.45 8.22
CA LYS A 364 -5.62 -30.02 9.51
C LYS A 364 -4.97 -28.64 9.48
N ALA A 365 -4.31 -28.29 8.39
CA ALA A 365 -3.70 -26.97 8.27
C ALA A 365 -4.78 -25.90 8.07
N LEU A 366 -5.84 -26.19 7.31
CA LEU A 366 -6.99 -25.29 7.12
C LEU A 366 -7.82 -25.14 8.40
N GLU A 367 -7.88 -26.15 9.27
CA GLU A 367 -8.51 -26.08 10.59
C GLU A 367 -7.69 -25.27 11.63
N SER A 368 -6.45 -24.92 11.30
CA SER A 368 -5.54 -24.21 12.20
C SER A 368 -5.85 -22.70 12.26
N PRO A 369 -6.36 -22.16 13.38
CA PRO A 369 -6.82 -20.78 13.44
C PRO A 369 -5.69 -19.74 13.32
N ASN A 370 -4.43 -20.15 13.47
CA ASN A 370 -3.27 -19.26 13.46
C ASN A 370 -2.26 -19.59 12.34
N GLY A 371 -2.61 -20.47 11.39
CA GLY A 371 -1.73 -20.87 10.28
C GLY A 371 -0.42 -21.55 10.70
N HIS A 372 -0.30 -22.02 11.96
CA HIS A 372 0.96 -22.54 12.51
C HIS A 372 1.45 -23.85 11.86
N LEU A 373 0.65 -24.47 10.99
CA LEU A 373 1.01 -25.66 10.22
C LEU A 373 1.26 -25.34 8.74
N ASP A 374 1.15 -24.10 8.31
CA ASP A 374 1.21 -23.72 6.89
C ASP A 374 2.56 -24.06 6.28
N LEU A 375 3.64 -23.67 6.96
CA LEU A 375 4.99 -23.96 6.49
C LEU A 375 5.33 -25.44 6.58
N PHE A 376 4.89 -26.11 7.65
CA PHE A 376 4.99 -27.55 7.80
C PHE A 376 4.29 -28.28 6.63
N LEU A 377 3.08 -27.87 6.26
CA LEU A 377 2.31 -28.46 5.16
C LEU A 377 3.02 -28.26 3.82
N ARG A 378 3.53 -27.05 3.56
CA ARG A 378 4.32 -26.76 2.36
C ARG A 378 5.50 -27.71 2.21
N PHE A 379 6.27 -27.92 3.28
CA PHE A 379 7.38 -28.88 3.28
C PHE A 379 6.90 -30.32 3.07
N LEU A 380 5.83 -30.73 3.77
CA LEU A 380 5.29 -32.09 3.68
C LEU A 380 4.86 -32.45 2.25
N LEU A 381 4.19 -31.51 1.56
CA LEU A 381 3.79 -31.67 0.17
C LEU A 381 4.99 -31.60 -0.77
N GLY A 382 5.94 -30.68 -0.58
CA GLY A 382 7.14 -30.65 -1.40
C GLY A 382 7.96 -31.95 -1.32
N LEU A 383 8.00 -32.60 -0.15
CA LEU A 383 8.67 -33.90 0.05
C LEU A 383 7.98 -35.06 -0.70
N SER A 384 6.71 -34.90 -1.10
CA SER A 384 6.01 -35.89 -1.90
C SER A 384 6.48 -35.94 -3.36
N LEU A 385 7.27 -34.96 -3.84
CA LEU A 385 7.82 -34.96 -5.19
C LEU A 385 8.99 -35.94 -5.34
N GLN A 386 8.97 -36.71 -6.42
CA GLN A 386 10.00 -37.71 -6.71
C GLN A 386 11.41 -37.10 -6.94
N THR A 387 11.48 -35.86 -7.42
CA THR A 387 12.73 -35.08 -7.58
C THR A 387 13.39 -34.85 -6.22
N ASN A 388 12.60 -34.40 -5.25
CA ASN A 388 13.03 -34.14 -3.87
C ASN A 388 13.41 -35.43 -3.14
N GLN A 389 12.66 -36.50 -3.37
CA GLN A 389 12.98 -37.84 -2.86
C GLN A 389 14.29 -38.39 -3.42
N THR A 390 14.68 -38.01 -4.64
CA THR A 390 15.95 -38.47 -5.22
C THR A 390 17.15 -37.99 -4.42
N LEU A 391 17.09 -36.77 -3.88
CA LEU A 391 18.11 -36.18 -3.00
C LEU A 391 18.13 -36.83 -1.59
N LEU A 392 17.02 -37.44 -1.19
CA LEU A 392 16.82 -38.11 0.11
C LEU A 392 16.76 -39.65 0.00
N ARG A 393 17.17 -40.24 -1.13
CA ARG A 393 17.07 -41.69 -1.41
C ARG A 393 17.61 -42.58 -0.30
N VAL A 394 18.56 -42.08 0.47
CA VAL A 394 19.23 -42.82 1.54
C VAL A 394 18.30 -43.08 2.76
N PHE A 395 17.16 -42.39 2.85
CA PHE A 395 16.13 -42.52 3.89
C PHE A 395 14.84 -43.24 3.44
N LEU A 396 14.67 -43.48 2.14
CA LEU A 396 13.41 -43.93 1.56
C LEU A 396 13.50 -45.38 1.06
N GLN A 397 12.55 -46.22 1.47
CA GLN A 397 12.43 -47.59 0.97
C GLN A 397 11.57 -47.70 -0.31
N ARG A 398 10.72 -46.70 -0.58
CA ARG A 398 9.84 -46.57 -1.76
C ARG A 398 9.76 -45.11 -2.20
N SER A 399 9.52 -44.87 -3.48
CA SER A 399 9.15 -43.55 -4.00
C SER A 399 7.64 -43.36 -3.99
N SER A 400 7.17 -42.13 -3.73
CA SER A 400 5.77 -41.74 -3.91
C SER A 400 5.34 -41.89 -5.37
N SER A 401 4.03 -42.02 -5.60
CA SER A 401 3.49 -42.12 -6.96
C SER A 401 3.19 -40.74 -7.55
N THR A 402 3.55 -40.50 -8.82
CA THR A 402 3.21 -39.26 -9.54
C THR A 402 1.71 -39.01 -9.62
N GLN A 403 0.91 -40.08 -9.66
CA GLN A 403 -0.55 -40.06 -9.63
C GLN A 403 -1.10 -39.45 -8.32
N THR A 404 -0.50 -39.79 -7.18
CA THR A 404 -0.90 -39.25 -5.85
C THR A 404 -0.72 -37.73 -5.80
N ASN A 405 0.37 -37.22 -6.36
CA ASN A 405 0.62 -35.78 -6.41
C ASN A 405 -0.41 -35.07 -7.30
N GLN A 406 -0.78 -35.67 -8.44
CA GLN A 406 -1.83 -35.12 -9.32
C GLN A 406 -3.18 -35.08 -8.61
N GLU A 407 -3.56 -36.14 -7.89
CA GLU A 407 -4.80 -36.16 -7.09
C GLU A 407 -4.78 -35.12 -5.96
N THR A 408 -3.63 -34.94 -5.31
CA THR A 408 -3.45 -33.92 -4.25
C THR A 408 -3.54 -32.51 -4.82
N VAL A 409 -2.95 -32.25 -6.00
CA VAL A 409 -3.08 -30.96 -6.71
C VAL A 409 -4.53 -30.68 -7.08
N GLN A 410 -5.27 -31.66 -7.59
CA GLN A 410 -6.70 -31.50 -7.90
C GLN A 410 -7.53 -31.20 -6.65
N TYR A 411 -7.20 -31.85 -5.54
CA TYR A 411 -7.82 -31.58 -4.26
C TYR A 411 -7.57 -30.14 -3.79
N ILE A 412 -6.32 -29.66 -3.84
CA ILE A 412 -5.98 -28.27 -3.49
C ILE A 412 -6.75 -27.28 -4.38
N LYS A 413 -6.79 -27.52 -5.69
CA LYS A 413 -7.54 -26.67 -6.63
C LYS A 413 -9.04 -26.62 -6.27
N LYS A 414 -9.62 -27.76 -5.91
CA LYS A 414 -10.99 -27.85 -5.42
C LYS A 414 -11.20 -27.01 -4.14
N MET A 415 -10.29 -27.12 -3.18
CA MET A 415 -10.38 -26.35 -1.92
C MET A 415 -10.31 -24.84 -2.17
N ILE A 416 -9.45 -24.39 -3.10
CA ILE A 416 -9.36 -22.97 -3.46
C ILE A 416 -10.68 -22.47 -4.11
N ASP A 417 -11.39 -23.32 -4.87
CA ASP A 417 -12.66 -22.97 -5.51
C ASP A 417 -13.86 -22.91 -4.54
N GLU A 418 -13.75 -23.46 -3.33
CA GLU A 418 -14.84 -23.49 -2.32
C GLU A 418 -14.98 -22.17 -1.51
N ASP A 419 -14.44 -21.04 -2.02
CA ASP A 419 -14.54 -19.67 -1.45
C ASP A 419 -14.02 -19.59 0.01
N LEU A 420 -12.87 -20.23 0.27
CA LEU A 420 -12.14 -20.16 1.54
C LEU A 420 -11.69 -18.73 1.89
N PHE A 421 -11.45 -18.47 3.18
CA PHE A 421 -10.81 -17.24 3.64
C PHE A 421 -9.44 -17.04 2.94
N GLN A 422 -9.05 -15.76 2.82
CA GLN A 422 -7.98 -15.36 1.90
C GLN A 422 -6.60 -15.88 2.32
N GLU A 423 -6.28 -15.90 3.61
CA GLU A 423 -4.96 -16.29 4.12
C GLU A 423 -4.68 -17.77 3.85
N GLU A 424 -5.71 -18.60 3.96
CA GLU A 424 -5.74 -20.02 3.66
C GLU A 424 -5.52 -20.26 2.17
N SER A 425 -6.18 -19.48 1.30
CA SER A 425 -5.99 -19.59 -0.15
C SER A 425 -4.54 -19.30 -0.57
N ILE A 426 -3.89 -18.31 0.05
CA ILE A 426 -2.49 -17.95 -0.21
C ILE A 426 -1.56 -19.10 0.17
N ASN A 427 -1.78 -19.73 1.33
CA ASN A 427 -1.00 -20.89 1.72
C ASN A 427 -1.17 -22.06 0.72
N LEU A 428 -2.39 -22.32 0.27
CA LEU A 428 -2.65 -23.35 -0.75
C LEU A 428 -1.96 -23.06 -2.09
N PHE A 429 -1.85 -21.80 -2.52
CA PHE A 429 -1.02 -21.42 -3.69
C PHE A 429 0.46 -21.73 -3.46
N HIS A 430 0.98 -21.46 -2.26
CA HIS A 430 2.34 -21.85 -1.93
C HIS A 430 2.50 -23.38 -1.95
N CYS A 431 1.53 -24.16 -1.50
CA CYS A 431 1.54 -25.62 -1.62
C CYS A 431 1.57 -26.10 -3.08
N LEU A 432 0.80 -25.47 -3.98
CA LEU A 432 0.87 -25.76 -5.42
C LEU A 432 2.26 -25.47 -6.00
N ILE A 433 2.90 -24.38 -5.57
CA ILE A 433 4.28 -24.05 -5.97
C ILE A 433 5.27 -25.12 -5.47
N GLU A 434 5.14 -25.59 -4.23
CA GLU A 434 6.00 -26.68 -3.71
C GLU A 434 5.79 -28.00 -4.45
N LEU A 435 4.59 -28.23 -5.01
CA LEU A 435 4.27 -29.37 -5.88
C LEU A 435 4.64 -29.15 -7.35
N ASN A 436 5.33 -28.06 -7.69
CA ASN A 436 5.68 -27.66 -9.06
C ASN A 436 4.46 -27.51 -10.01
N ASP A 437 3.26 -27.24 -9.48
CA ASP A 437 2.09 -26.86 -10.29
C ASP A 437 1.99 -25.34 -10.37
N HIS A 438 2.39 -24.79 -11.52
CA HIS A 438 2.33 -23.35 -11.81
C HIS A 438 1.16 -22.98 -12.74
N PHE A 439 0.32 -23.95 -13.12
CA PHE A 439 -0.65 -23.79 -14.20
C PHE A 439 -1.56 -22.56 -14.02
N LEU A 440 -2.18 -22.43 -12.84
CA LEU A 440 -3.10 -21.33 -12.56
C LEU A 440 -2.39 -19.97 -12.50
N LEU A 441 -1.14 -19.93 -12.03
CA LEU A 441 -0.33 -18.72 -12.00
C LEU A 441 0.12 -18.30 -13.39
N GLU A 442 0.57 -19.26 -14.22
CA GLU A 442 0.96 -19.02 -15.61
C GLU A 442 -0.24 -18.60 -16.46
N GLU A 443 -1.41 -19.18 -16.23
CA GLU A 443 -2.65 -18.81 -16.90
C GLU A 443 -3.00 -17.33 -16.62
N ILE A 444 -3.01 -16.93 -15.34
CA ILE A 444 -3.28 -15.55 -14.93
C ILE A 444 -2.19 -14.58 -15.40
N GLN A 445 -0.91 -14.97 -15.35
CA GLN A 445 0.17 -14.15 -15.88
C GLN A 445 0.06 -13.95 -17.39
N LYS A 446 -0.36 -14.98 -18.14
CA LYS A 446 -0.63 -14.88 -19.58
C LYS A 446 -1.81 -13.94 -19.84
N TYR A 447 -2.88 -14.00 -19.05
CA TYR A 447 -3.99 -13.05 -19.15
C TYR A 447 -3.51 -11.61 -18.89
N LEU A 448 -2.77 -11.37 -17.80
CA LEU A 448 -2.21 -10.05 -17.47
C LEU A 448 -1.30 -9.52 -18.58
N SER A 449 -0.49 -10.39 -19.20
CA SER A 449 0.39 -10.02 -20.32
C SER A 449 -0.36 -9.74 -21.62
N SER A 450 -1.57 -10.29 -21.78
CA SER A 450 -2.39 -10.14 -23.00
C SER A 450 -3.23 -8.86 -23.03
N GLY A 451 -3.38 -8.16 -21.91
CA GLY A 451 -4.08 -6.87 -21.85
C GLY A 451 -5.60 -6.91 -22.08
N PHE A 452 -6.24 -8.09 -22.06
CA PHE A 452 -7.69 -8.24 -22.23
C PHE A 452 -8.41 -8.30 -20.87
N PHE A 453 -9.33 -7.37 -20.63
CA PHE A 453 -9.87 -7.03 -19.29
C PHE A 453 -11.38 -7.24 -19.11
N ARG A 454 -11.94 -8.32 -19.68
CA ARG A 454 -13.25 -8.83 -19.25
C ARG A 454 -13.04 -10.14 -18.51
N LEU A 455 -12.65 -10.01 -17.26
CA LEU A 455 -12.28 -11.11 -16.38
C LEU A 455 -13.54 -11.81 -15.86
N ASN A 456 -14.02 -12.80 -16.59
CA ASN A 456 -14.94 -13.79 -16.02
C ASN A 456 -14.10 -14.90 -15.40
N LEU A 457 -13.46 -14.59 -14.26
CA LEU A 457 -12.56 -15.49 -13.54
C LEU A 457 -13.33 -16.37 -12.56
N SER A 458 -12.91 -17.63 -12.42
CA SER A 458 -13.36 -18.49 -11.32
C SER A 458 -12.87 -17.96 -9.95
N PRO A 459 -13.45 -18.40 -8.82
CA PRO A 459 -12.93 -18.08 -7.50
C PRO A 459 -11.42 -18.39 -7.36
N ALA A 460 -10.95 -19.55 -7.81
CA ALA A 460 -9.51 -19.84 -7.78
C ALA A 460 -8.67 -18.91 -8.64
N GLN A 461 -9.17 -18.51 -9.81
CA GLN A 461 -8.48 -17.54 -10.66
C GLN A 461 -8.42 -16.15 -10.02
N TRP A 462 -9.46 -15.71 -9.31
CA TRP A 462 -9.43 -14.47 -8.52
C TRP A 462 -8.41 -14.55 -7.39
N SER A 463 -8.39 -15.64 -6.63
CA SER A 463 -7.44 -15.85 -5.54
C SER A 463 -6.00 -15.89 -6.08
N ALA A 464 -5.78 -16.50 -7.25
CA ALA A 464 -4.49 -16.51 -7.93
C ALA A 464 -4.06 -15.10 -8.36
N LEU A 465 -5.00 -14.30 -8.90
CA LEU A 465 -4.73 -12.91 -9.25
C LEU A 465 -4.35 -12.10 -8.01
N VAL A 466 -5.13 -12.18 -6.93
CA VAL A 466 -4.83 -11.49 -5.67
C VAL A 466 -3.44 -11.88 -5.16
N PHE A 467 -3.12 -13.17 -5.15
CA PHE A 467 -1.79 -13.67 -4.77
C PHE A 467 -0.66 -13.08 -5.63
N ILE A 468 -0.82 -13.05 -6.96
CA ILE A 468 0.16 -12.48 -7.88
C ILE A 468 0.35 -10.98 -7.61
N LEU A 469 -0.73 -10.24 -7.40
CA LEU A 469 -0.70 -8.80 -7.19
C LEU A 469 -0.11 -8.43 -5.83
N GLN A 470 -0.46 -9.15 -4.76
CA GLN A 470 0.14 -8.98 -3.43
C GLN A 470 1.61 -9.38 -3.39
N SER A 471 2.07 -10.18 -4.35
CA SER A 471 3.49 -10.52 -4.52
C SER A 471 4.26 -9.53 -5.40
N SER A 472 3.59 -8.52 -5.98
CA SER A 472 4.18 -7.55 -6.91
C SER A 472 4.41 -6.21 -6.23
N GLU A 473 5.68 -5.85 -6.01
CA GLU A 473 6.02 -4.59 -5.33
C GLU A 473 5.60 -3.35 -6.12
N GLU A 474 5.69 -3.36 -7.46
CA GLU A 474 5.25 -2.24 -8.29
C GLU A 474 3.74 -1.99 -8.11
N VAL A 475 2.96 -3.07 -8.01
CA VAL A 475 1.50 -2.97 -7.79
C VAL A 475 1.19 -2.55 -6.37
N LEU A 476 1.96 -2.99 -5.38
CA LEU A 476 1.81 -2.57 -3.99
C LEU A 476 2.25 -1.13 -3.76
N ASP A 477 3.17 -0.57 -4.54
CA ASP A 477 3.46 0.86 -4.46
C ASP A 477 2.29 1.67 -5.01
N VAL A 478 1.85 1.38 -6.24
CA VAL A 478 0.70 2.03 -6.87
C VAL A 478 -0.26 1.02 -7.50
N PHE A 479 -1.36 0.77 -6.81
CA PHE A 479 -2.46 -0.04 -7.31
C PHE A 479 -3.46 0.84 -8.07
N ASP A 480 -3.60 0.60 -9.37
CA ASP A 480 -4.61 1.24 -10.20
C ASP A 480 -5.66 0.21 -10.62
N LEU A 481 -6.87 0.35 -10.09
CA LEU A 481 -7.98 -0.56 -10.36
C LEU A 481 -8.36 -0.58 -11.85
N LYS A 482 -8.22 0.54 -12.56
CA LYS A 482 -8.52 0.63 -13.99
C LYS A 482 -7.60 -0.24 -14.83
N LYS A 483 -6.41 -0.63 -14.34
CA LYS A 483 -5.56 -1.62 -15.01
C LYS A 483 -6.23 -2.98 -15.12
N TYR A 484 -7.19 -3.33 -14.25
CA TYR A 484 -7.85 -4.65 -14.24
C TYR A 484 -9.30 -4.56 -14.69
N SER A 485 -10.11 -3.72 -14.04
CA SER A 485 -11.50 -3.44 -14.41
C SER A 485 -12.01 -2.28 -13.56
N ALA A 486 -12.66 -1.31 -14.18
CA ALA A 486 -13.30 -0.19 -13.49
C ALA A 486 -14.70 -0.58 -12.98
N SER A 487 -14.78 -1.57 -12.09
CA SER A 487 -16.05 -2.07 -11.53
C SER A 487 -15.97 -2.29 -10.02
N GLU A 488 -17.11 -2.09 -9.35
CA GLU A 488 -17.27 -2.37 -7.91
C GLU A 488 -17.02 -3.84 -7.58
N GLU A 489 -17.44 -4.78 -8.42
CA GLU A 489 -17.19 -6.21 -8.21
C GLU A 489 -15.68 -6.52 -8.18
N THR A 490 -14.92 -6.01 -9.15
CA THR A 490 -13.46 -6.20 -9.18
C THR A 490 -12.80 -5.48 -8.01
N PHE A 491 -13.27 -4.29 -7.64
CA PHE A 491 -12.79 -3.60 -6.44
C PHE A 491 -12.94 -4.47 -5.19
N LEU A 492 -14.12 -5.05 -4.96
CA LEU A 492 -14.39 -5.88 -3.79
C LEU A 492 -13.52 -7.15 -3.78
N ARG A 493 -13.33 -7.79 -4.94
CA ARG A 493 -12.43 -8.96 -5.06
C ARG A 493 -10.95 -8.61 -4.86
N LEU A 494 -10.54 -7.38 -5.19
CA LEU A 494 -9.16 -6.89 -5.06
C LEU A 494 -8.94 -6.02 -3.82
N LEU A 495 -9.91 -5.91 -2.92
CA LEU A 495 -9.81 -5.18 -1.65
C LEU A 495 -8.55 -5.54 -0.85
N PRO A 496 -8.08 -6.80 -0.83
CA PRO A 496 -6.84 -7.13 -0.12
C PRO A 496 -5.58 -6.54 -0.75
N VAL A 497 -5.57 -6.34 -2.07
CA VAL A 497 -4.48 -5.65 -2.77
C VAL A 497 -4.52 -4.18 -2.39
N VAL A 498 -5.71 -3.55 -2.39
CA VAL A 498 -5.90 -2.16 -1.93
C VAL A 498 -5.40 -1.98 -0.50
N LYS A 499 -5.73 -2.89 0.40
CA LYS A 499 -5.28 -2.88 1.80
C LYS A 499 -3.75 -2.95 1.93
N ALA A 500 -3.11 -3.80 1.12
CA ALA A 500 -1.66 -4.00 1.14
C ALA A 500 -0.88 -2.87 0.45
N SER A 501 -1.54 -2.08 -0.41
CA SER A 501 -0.90 -1.06 -1.24
C SER A 501 -0.62 0.25 -0.49
N ASN A 502 0.40 0.98 -0.91
CA ASN A 502 0.75 2.31 -0.43
C ASN A 502 -0.16 3.39 -1.05
N LYS A 503 -0.42 3.28 -2.35
CA LYS A 503 -1.34 4.15 -3.09
C LYS A 503 -2.39 3.34 -3.86
N ALA A 504 -3.66 3.73 -3.72
CA ALA A 504 -4.76 3.16 -4.48
C ALA A 504 -5.44 4.24 -5.35
N ILE A 505 -5.44 4.01 -6.67
CA ILE A 505 -6.12 4.82 -7.67
C ILE A 505 -7.42 4.10 -8.05
N LEU A 506 -8.51 4.63 -7.52
CA LEU A 506 -9.88 4.12 -7.70
C LEU A 506 -10.77 5.17 -8.39
N SER A 507 -10.16 6.15 -9.05
CA SER A 507 -10.84 7.28 -9.68
C SER A 507 -11.68 6.82 -10.87
N GLY A 508 -12.98 7.16 -10.91
CA GLY A 508 -13.90 6.80 -11.98
C GLY A 508 -14.08 5.28 -12.16
N CYS A 509 -14.31 4.56 -11.07
CA CYS A 509 -14.48 3.09 -11.03
C CYS A 509 -15.92 2.65 -10.70
N ASN A 510 -16.88 3.58 -10.79
CA ASN A 510 -18.30 3.34 -10.48
C ASN A 510 -18.53 2.78 -9.07
N LEU A 511 -17.75 3.25 -8.10
CA LEU A 511 -17.86 2.83 -6.70
C LEU A 511 -19.13 3.38 -6.05
N THR A 512 -19.78 2.56 -5.23
CA THR A 512 -21.01 2.92 -4.49
C THR A 512 -20.77 2.99 -2.98
N ASP A 513 -21.85 3.06 -2.21
CA ASP A 513 -21.81 3.00 -0.74
C ASP A 513 -21.23 1.69 -0.21
N ILE A 514 -21.45 0.56 -0.90
CA ILE A 514 -20.87 -0.75 -0.53
C ILE A 514 -19.34 -0.67 -0.58
N SER A 515 -18.81 -0.09 -1.65
CA SER A 515 -17.37 0.16 -1.77
C SER A 515 -16.83 1.05 -0.65
N CYS A 516 -17.59 2.07 -0.23
CA CYS A 516 -17.20 2.97 0.86
C CYS A 516 -17.14 2.26 2.21
N GLU A 517 -18.05 1.33 2.48
CA GLU A 517 -18.03 0.50 3.70
C GLU A 517 -16.83 -0.45 3.73
N ALA A 518 -16.53 -1.09 2.60
CA ALA A 518 -15.33 -1.91 2.44
C ALA A 518 -14.04 -1.09 2.63
N LEU A 519 -13.95 0.11 2.05
CA LEU A 519 -12.83 1.03 2.26
C LEU A 519 -12.71 1.48 3.72
N SER A 520 -13.84 1.75 4.38
CA SER A 520 -13.85 2.08 5.81
C SER A 520 -13.21 0.97 6.64
N SER A 521 -13.53 -0.28 6.31
CA SER A 521 -12.94 -1.47 6.94
C SER A 521 -11.43 -1.56 6.68
N VAL A 522 -10.99 -1.29 5.44
CA VAL A 522 -9.55 -1.23 5.09
C VAL A 522 -8.82 -0.15 5.90
N LEU A 523 -9.34 1.08 5.90
CA LEU A 523 -8.74 2.22 6.61
C LEU A 523 -8.69 2.00 8.13
N SER A 524 -9.62 1.21 8.67
CA SER A 524 -9.64 0.88 10.10
C SER A 524 -8.69 -0.25 10.49
N SER A 525 -8.07 -0.94 9.53
CA SER A 525 -7.28 -2.15 9.77
C SER A 525 -5.82 -1.87 10.14
N GLN A 526 -5.32 -2.54 11.18
CA GLN A 526 -3.92 -2.45 11.62
C GLN A 526 -2.90 -2.86 10.55
N SER A 527 -3.30 -3.72 9.61
CA SER A 527 -2.44 -4.19 8.52
C SER A 527 -2.61 -3.42 7.22
N SER A 528 -3.30 -2.26 7.22
CA SER A 528 -3.35 -1.39 6.05
C SER A 528 -2.06 -0.57 5.89
N ASN A 529 -1.50 -0.60 4.68
CA ASN A 529 -0.34 0.23 4.31
C ASN A 529 -0.74 1.52 3.58
N LEU A 530 -2.04 1.79 3.41
CA LEU A 530 -2.53 2.81 2.50
C LEU A 530 -2.23 4.23 3.01
N ARG A 531 -1.44 4.98 2.24
CA ARG A 531 -1.09 6.39 2.49
C ARG A 531 -1.79 7.34 1.55
N GLU A 532 -2.04 6.92 0.31
CA GLU A 532 -2.77 7.72 -0.68
C GLU A 532 -3.99 6.98 -1.24
N LEU A 533 -5.14 7.65 -1.22
CA LEU A 533 -6.38 7.13 -1.79
C LEU A 533 -6.98 8.16 -2.75
N ASP A 534 -7.09 7.79 -4.02
CA ASP A 534 -7.78 8.59 -5.03
C ASP A 534 -9.12 7.96 -5.40
N LEU A 535 -10.20 8.61 -4.97
CA LEU A 535 -11.59 8.23 -5.24
C LEU A 535 -12.29 9.19 -6.19
N SER A 536 -11.55 10.08 -6.86
CA SER A 536 -12.11 11.13 -7.70
C SER A 536 -13.08 10.57 -8.74
N ASN A 537 -14.10 11.34 -9.12
CA ASN A 537 -15.02 10.97 -10.20
C ASN A 537 -15.87 9.71 -9.93
N ASN A 538 -16.10 9.36 -8.66
CA ASN A 538 -17.09 8.35 -8.25
C ASN A 538 -18.33 9.02 -7.64
N ASN A 539 -19.51 8.42 -7.78
CA ASN A 539 -20.77 8.98 -7.27
C ASN A 539 -20.96 8.69 -5.76
N LEU A 540 -20.01 9.07 -4.92
CA LEU A 540 -20.03 8.74 -3.48
C LEU A 540 -21.12 9.49 -2.70
N MET A 541 -21.51 10.68 -3.18
CA MET A 541 -22.54 11.51 -2.57
C MET A 541 -22.30 11.74 -1.05
N ARG A 542 -23.36 11.86 -0.25
CA ARG A 542 -23.26 12.07 1.21
C ARG A 542 -23.03 10.77 1.97
N SER A 543 -23.68 9.70 1.58
CA SER A 543 -23.64 8.41 2.27
C SER A 543 -22.24 7.81 2.25
N GLY A 544 -21.56 7.80 1.09
CA GLY A 544 -20.20 7.28 0.97
C GLY A 544 -19.19 7.99 1.89
N VAL A 545 -19.18 9.33 1.89
CA VAL A 545 -18.28 10.13 2.77
C VAL A 545 -18.58 9.85 4.25
N LYS A 546 -19.85 9.70 4.61
CA LYS A 546 -20.25 9.37 5.99
C LYS A 546 -19.74 7.99 6.40
N LEU A 547 -19.87 6.98 5.54
CA LEU A 547 -19.41 5.61 5.80
C LEU A 547 -17.88 5.55 5.98
N MET A 548 -17.13 6.22 5.10
CA MET A 548 -15.68 6.29 5.18
C MET A 548 -15.16 7.03 6.42
N SER A 549 -15.95 7.98 6.95
CA SER A 549 -15.52 8.78 8.10
C SER A 549 -15.18 7.93 9.34
N ALA A 550 -15.82 6.77 9.51
CA ALA A 550 -15.52 5.86 10.61
C ALA A 550 -14.10 5.29 10.50
N GLY A 551 -13.73 4.75 9.35
CA GLY A 551 -12.38 4.26 9.07
C GLY A 551 -11.32 5.35 9.16
N LEU A 552 -11.60 6.54 8.62
CA LEU A 552 -10.69 7.69 8.68
C LEU A 552 -10.42 8.22 10.11
N LYS A 553 -11.32 7.93 11.06
CA LYS A 553 -11.17 8.29 12.48
C LYS A 553 -10.54 7.18 13.32
N SER A 554 -10.25 6.02 12.72
CA SER A 554 -9.63 4.91 13.42
C SER A 554 -8.21 5.25 13.88
N PRO A 555 -7.76 4.82 15.07
CA PRO A 555 -6.36 4.92 15.50
C PRO A 555 -5.39 4.14 14.61
N HIS A 556 -5.90 3.26 13.74
CA HIS A 556 -5.11 2.48 12.80
C HIS A 556 -5.04 3.09 11.40
N CYS A 557 -5.74 4.19 11.16
CA CYS A 557 -5.74 4.86 9.86
C CYS A 557 -4.42 5.60 9.63
N THR A 558 -3.74 5.24 8.56
CA THR A 558 -2.42 5.73 8.17
C THR A 558 -2.47 6.67 6.96
N LEU A 559 -3.67 7.00 6.47
CA LEU A 559 -3.93 7.72 5.24
C LEU A 559 -3.53 9.20 5.33
N GLU A 560 -2.61 9.62 4.46
CA GLU A 560 -2.09 10.99 4.41
C GLU A 560 -2.72 11.83 3.28
N THR A 561 -3.08 11.20 2.16
CA THR A 561 -3.71 11.88 1.02
C THR A 561 -5.06 11.26 0.69
N LEU A 562 -6.09 12.10 0.57
CA LEU A 562 -7.42 11.72 0.13
C LEU A 562 -7.89 12.63 -1.00
N ARG A 563 -8.09 12.07 -2.19
CA ARG A 563 -8.65 12.79 -3.34
C ARG A 563 -10.10 12.38 -3.57
N LEU A 564 -11.00 13.37 -3.52
CA LEU A 564 -12.46 13.23 -3.66
C LEU A 564 -13.00 14.20 -4.72
N SER A 565 -12.16 14.60 -5.67
CA SER A 565 -12.54 15.57 -6.70
C SER A 565 -13.68 15.03 -7.56
N GLY A 566 -14.72 15.84 -7.81
CA GLY A 566 -15.82 15.46 -8.70
C GLY A 566 -16.68 14.28 -8.21
N CYS A 567 -16.77 14.06 -6.89
CA CYS A 567 -17.50 12.95 -6.29
C CYS A 567 -18.99 13.22 -5.98
N LYS A 568 -19.55 14.30 -6.53
CA LYS A 568 -20.92 14.80 -6.23
C LYS A 568 -21.14 15.04 -4.72
N ILE A 569 -20.11 15.46 -4.01
CA ILE A 569 -20.17 15.83 -2.60
C ILE A 569 -20.87 17.19 -2.48
N SER A 570 -21.71 17.35 -1.45
CA SER A 570 -22.41 18.60 -1.13
C SER A 570 -22.02 19.12 0.25
N GLU A 571 -22.49 20.32 0.62
CA GLU A 571 -22.35 20.88 1.97
C GLU A 571 -22.67 19.88 3.09
N TRP A 572 -23.65 18.99 2.92
CA TRP A 572 -24.09 18.05 3.94
C TRP A 572 -23.06 16.97 4.32
N SER A 573 -22.04 16.76 3.49
CA SER A 573 -20.92 15.85 3.78
C SER A 573 -19.79 16.54 4.54
N CYS A 574 -19.72 17.87 4.50
CA CYS A 574 -18.62 18.64 5.08
C CYS A 574 -18.54 18.47 6.60
N GLY A 575 -19.67 18.30 7.30
CA GLY A 575 -19.68 17.95 8.73
C GLY A 575 -18.97 16.63 9.06
N ALA A 576 -19.07 15.61 8.19
CA ALA A 576 -18.38 14.34 8.39
C ALA A 576 -16.86 14.51 8.22
N LEU A 577 -16.43 15.21 7.17
CA LEU A 577 -15.01 15.53 6.94
C LEU A 577 -14.43 16.42 8.04
N SER A 578 -15.19 17.42 8.49
CA SER A 578 -14.85 18.26 9.63
C SER A 578 -14.59 17.42 10.88
N SER A 579 -15.45 16.42 11.16
CA SER A 579 -15.23 15.48 12.27
C SER A 579 -13.99 14.60 12.12
N VAL A 580 -13.59 14.28 10.88
CA VAL A 580 -12.34 13.56 10.60
C VAL A 580 -11.14 14.45 10.90
N LEU A 581 -11.14 15.69 10.40
CA LEU A 581 -10.06 16.65 10.59
C LEU A 581 -9.88 17.04 12.07
N SER A 582 -10.95 17.04 12.86
CA SER A 582 -10.88 17.28 14.30
C SER A 582 -10.39 16.08 15.13
N SER A 583 -10.29 14.88 14.54
CA SER A 583 -9.93 13.67 15.27
C SER A 583 -8.44 13.66 15.61
N GLN A 584 -8.09 13.32 16.86
CA GLN A 584 -6.70 13.14 17.30
C GLN A 584 -5.96 12.01 16.58
N PHE A 585 -6.69 11.12 15.89
CA PHE A 585 -6.13 10.01 15.12
C PHE A 585 -5.99 10.32 13.63
N SER A 586 -6.45 11.48 13.17
CA SER A 586 -6.31 11.85 11.77
C SER A 586 -4.85 12.05 11.41
N THR A 587 -4.40 11.39 10.36
CA THR A 587 -3.06 11.55 9.78
C THR A 587 -3.07 12.32 8.46
N LEU A 588 -4.25 12.84 8.07
CA LEU A 588 -4.47 13.45 6.78
C LEU A 588 -3.69 14.76 6.65
N ARG A 589 -2.94 14.87 5.55
CA ARG A 589 -2.12 16.02 5.18
C ARG A 589 -2.63 16.70 3.92
N ASP A 590 -3.16 15.93 2.97
CA ASP A 590 -3.62 16.44 1.69
C ASP A 590 -5.05 16.01 1.40
N LEU A 591 -5.94 17.00 1.23
CA LEU A 591 -7.35 16.78 0.93
C LEU A 591 -7.75 17.56 -0.32
N ASP A 592 -8.22 16.84 -1.33
CA ASP A 592 -8.75 17.42 -2.56
C ASP A 592 -10.25 17.21 -2.65
N LEU A 593 -11.02 18.30 -2.58
CA LEU A 593 -12.47 18.34 -2.72
C LEU A 593 -12.92 19.10 -3.97
N SER A 594 -12.01 19.37 -4.90
CA SER A 594 -12.27 20.18 -6.09
C SER A 594 -13.47 19.67 -6.90
N TYR A 595 -14.14 20.59 -7.59
CA TYR A 595 -15.27 20.30 -8.48
C TYR A 595 -16.44 19.56 -7.79
N ASN A 596 -16.61 19.77 -6.48
CA ASN A 596 -17.79 19.37 -5.71
C ASN A 596 -18.64 20.58 -5.33
N LYS A 597 -19.97 20.43 -5.23
CA LYS A 597 -20.88 21.55 -4.93
C LYS A 597 -20.98 21.79 -3.42
N LEU A 598 -19.88 22.21 -2.80
CA LEU A 598 -19.79 22.39 -1.35
C LEU A 598 -20.51 23.65 -0.87
N THR A 599 -20.54 24.70 -1.69
CA THR A 599 -21.09 26.03 -1.36
C THR A 599 -20.41 26.68 -0.14
N ASP A 600 -20.81 27.91 0.19
CA ASP A 600 -20.28 28.61 1.37
C ASP A 600 -20.59 27.89 2.69
N LEU A 601 -21.70 27.16 2.73
CA LEU A 601 -22.10 26.41 3.92
C LEU A 601 -21.16 25.23 4.19
N GLY A 602 -20.71 24.53 3.15
CA GLY A 602 -19.75 23.43 3.28
C GLY A 602 -18.41 23.90 3.85
N VAL A 603 -17.85 24.99 3.31
CA VAL A 603 -16.59 25.59 3.82
C VAL A 603 -16.73 26.04 5.26
N ARG A 604 -17.86 26.65 5.62
CA ARG A 604 -18.15 27.01 7.02
C ARG A 604 -18.16 25.79 7.94
N GLN A 605 -18.71 24.65 7.51
CA GLN A 605 -18.67 23.43 8.32
C GLN A 605 -17.26 22.83 8.42
N LEU A 606 -16.47 22.87 7.34
CA LEU A 606 -15.08 22.41 7.35
C LEU A 606 -14.18 23.25 8.26
N SER A 607 -14.45 24.55 8.40
CA SER A 607 -13.62 25.47 9.20
C SER A 607 -13.42 25.01 10.65
N ALA A 608 -14.46 24.49 11.31
CA ALA A 608 -14.34 23.96 12.66
C ALA A 608 -13.35 22.79 12.78
N GLY A 609 -13.27 21.95 11.73
CA GLY A 609 -12.32 20.85 11.64
C GLY A 609 -10.89 21.34 11.43
N LEU A 610 -10.72 22.33 10.55
CA LEU A 610 -9.44 22.95 10.21
C LEU A 610 -8.86 23.79 11.36
N GLU A 611 -9.71 24.35 12.22
CA GLU A 611 -9.30 25.12 13.40
C GLU A 611 -8.94 24.26 14.62
N SER A 612 -9.19 22.95 14.56
CA SER A 612 -8.85 22.01 15.63
C SER A 612 -7.34 21.92 15.84
N SER A 613 -6.91 21.83 17.11
CA SER A 613 -5.51 21.55 17.47
C SER A 613 -5.01 20.17 17.01
N HIS A 614 -5.93 19.28 16.63
CA HIS A 614 -5.59 17.96 16.09
C HIS A 614 -5.45 17.95 14.56
N CYS A 615 -5.77 19.05 13.87
CA CYS A 615 -5.74 19.08 12.42
C CYS A 615 -4.28 19.13 11.90
N THR A 616 -3.88 18.11 11.15
CA THR A 616 -2.55 18.01 10.52
C THR A 616 -2.54 18.40 9.03
N LEU A 617 -3.66 18.90 8.52
CA LEU A 617 -3.84 19.16 7.09
C LEU A 617 -2.94 20.29 6.62
N LYS A 618 -2.14 20.01 5.58
CA LYS A 618 -1.21 20.94 4.94
C LYS A 618 -1.74 21.46 3.62
N THR A 619 -2.45 20.62 2.86
CA THR A 619 -2.96 20.99 1.54
C THR A 619 -4.47 20.82 1.49
N LEU A 620 -5.15 21.89 1.09
CA LEU A 620 -6.59 21.88 0.86
C LEU A 620 -6.91 22.43 -0.52
N ARG A 621 -7.52 21.60 -1.38
CA ARG A 621 -7.97 22.01 -2.72
C ARG A 621 -9.49 22.08 -2.76
N LEU A 622 -10.00 23.26 -3.12
CA LEU A 622 -11.42 23.61 -3.21
C LEU A 622 -11.73 24.30 -4.55
N SER A 623 -10.97 23.94 -5.60
CA SER A 623 -11.14 24.53 -6.92
C SER A 623 -12.52 24.22 -7.49
N GLY A 624 -13.25 25.22 -7.99
CA GLY A 624 -14.56 25.01 -8.61
C GLY A 624 -15.63 24.47 -7.65
N CYS A 625 -15.60 24.82 -6.37
CA CYS A 625 -16.54 24.34 -5.35
C CYS A 625 -17.83 25.17 -5.19
N ASN A 626 -18.09 26.09 -6.12
CA ASN A 626 -19.19 27.06 -6.07
C ASN A 626 -19.14 27.97 -4.83
N LEU A 627 -17.93 28.46 -4.52
CA LEU A 627 -17.69 29.35 -3.38
C LEU A 627 -17.85 30.83 -3.78
N SER A 628 -18.30 31.64 -2.83
CA SER A 628 -18.38 33.10 -2.93
C SER A 628 -17.45 33.76 -1.89
N ASN A 629 -17.45 35.10 -1.84
CA ASN A 629 -16.74 35.87 -0.82
C ASN A 629 -17.10 35.46 0.62
N ARG A 630 -18.27 34.89 0.87
CA ARG A 630 -18.70 34.43 2.21
C ARG A 630 -17.86 33.29 2.75
N SER A 631 -17.35 32.42 1.87
CA SER A 631 -16.41 31.35 2.24
C SER A 631 -15.09 31.92 2.78
N CYS A 632 -14.66 33.08 2.29
CA CYS A 632 -13.40 33.71 2.66
C CYS A 632 -13.37 34.18 4.12
N GLU A 633 -14.52 34.45 4.74
CA GLU A 633 -14.59 34.77 6.18
C GLU A 633 -14.16 33.57 7.02
N ALA A 634 -14.76 32.40 6.74
CA ALA A 634 -14.42 31.15 7.44
C ALA A 634 -12.96 30.74 7.18
N LEU A 635 -12.49 30.84 5.94
CA LEU A 635 -11.09 30.53 5.61
C LEU A 635 -10.12 31.54 6.23
N SER A 636 -10.47 32.82 6.33
CA SER A 636 -9.67 33.83 7.02
C SER A 636 -9.53 33.51 8.52
N SER A 637 -10.59 33.01 9.15
CA SER A 637 -10.55 32.52 10.54
C SER A 637 -9.58 31.34 10.68
N VAL A 638 -9.67 30.35 9.78
CA VAL A 638 -8.73 29.22 9.72
C VAL A 638 -7.29 29.67 9.56
N LEU A 639 -7.00 30.59 8.63
CA LEU A 639 -5.65 31.12 8.40
C LEU A 639 -5.12 31.93 9.60
N SER A 640 -6.01 32.50 10.40
CA SER A 640 -5.65 33.27 11.60
C SER A 640 -5.44 32.41 12.85
N SER A 641 -5.89 31.15 12.82
CA SER A 641 -5.86 30.25 13.98
C SER A 641 -4.45 29.77 14.31
N GLN A 642 -4.12 29.73 15.59
CA GLN A 642 -2.84 29.19 16.11
C GLN A 642 -2.67 27.70 15.83
N SER A 643 -3.77 26.98 15.65
CA SER A 643 -3.78 25.53 15.40
C SER A 643 -3.62 25.17 13.93
N SER A 644 -3.64 26.16 13.02
CA SER A 644 -3.66 25.90 11.58
C SER A 644 -2.32 25.36 11.09
N SER A 645 -2.36 24.18 10.47
CA SER A 645 -1.21 23.52 9.84
C SER A 645 -1.13 23.76 8.33
N LEU A 646 -2.04 24.57 7.77
CA LEU A 646 -2.20 24.71 6.33
C LEU A 646 -0.99 25.41 5.68
N ARG A 647 -0.55 24.88 4.55
CA ARG A 647 0.59 25.34 3.74
C ARG A 647 0.17 25.66 2.32
N GLU A 648 -0.76 24.90 1.74
CA GLU A 648 -1.28 25.11 0.40
C GLU A 648 -2.81 25.22 0.43
N LEU A 649 -3.33 26.28 -0.19
CA LEU A 649 -4.76 26.51 -0.35
C LEU A 649 -5.06 26.86 -1.81
N ASP A 650 -5.81 25.99 -2.48
CA ASP A 650 -6.31 26.24 -3.83
C ASP A 650 -7.81 26.56 -3.81
N LEU A 651 -8.14 27.80 -4.18
CA LEU A 651 -9.51 28.30 -4.30
C LEU A 651 -9.87 28.66 -5.75
N SER A 652 -9.11 28.17 -6.72
CA SER A 652 -9.28 28.51 -8.14
C SER A 652 -10.71 28.30 -8.63
N ASN A 653 -11.09 29.02 -9.68
CA ASN A 653 -12.40 28.86 -10.33
C ASN A 653 -13.63 29.06 -9.42
N ASN A 654 -13.51 29.87 -8.35
CA ASN A 654 -14.62 30.27 -7.49
C ASN A 654 -14.93 31.77 -7.63
N ASN A 655 -16.17 32.20 -7.37
CA ASN A 655 -16.58 33.59 -7.59
C ASN A 655 -16.31 34.46 -6.33
N LEU A 656 -15.05 34.56 -5.92
CA LEU A 656 -14.66 35.21 -4.65
C LEU A 656 -14.65 36.74 -4.73
N GLN A 657 -14.28 37.31 -5.87
CA GLN A 657 -14.18 38.76 -6.11
C GLN A 657 -13.19 39.46 -5.17
N ASP A 658 -13.06 40.79 -5.30
CA ASP A 658 -12.17 41.61 -4.46
C ASP A 658 -12.54 41.56 -2.97
N SER A 659 -13.84 41.47 -2.67
CA SER A 659 -14.31 41.32 -1.29
C SER A 659 -13.81 40.03 -0.63
N GLY A 660 -13.78 38.91 -1.37
CA GLY A 660 -13.17 37.66 -0.90
C GLY A 660 -11.66 37.78 -0.73
N ALA A 661 -10.96 38.38 -1.69
CA ALA A 661 -9.52 38.63 -1.60
C ALA A 661 -9.17 39.51 -0.38
N LYS A 662 -9.99 40.52 -0.08
CA LYS A 662 -9.84 41.39 1.10
C LYS A 662 -10.05 40.64 2.41
N LEU A 663 -11.03 39.74 2.48
CA LEU A 663 -11.24 38.88 3.65
C LEU A 663 -10.05 37.94 3.87
N LEU A 664 -9.61 37.22 2.83
CA LEU A 664 -8.41 36.37 2.92
C LEU A 664 -7.16 37.16 3.32
N SER A 665 -7.02 38.39 2.81
CA SER A 665 -5.92 39.28 3.18
C SER A 665 -5.89 39.60 4.67
N SER A 666 -7.05 39.61 5.37
CA SER A 666 -7.05 39.79 6.82
C SER A 666 -6.48 38.57 7.57
N GLY A 667 -6.78 37.35 7.10
CA GLY A 667 -6.21 36.12 7.64
C GLY A 667 -4.71 35.98 7.36
N LEU A 668 -4.27 36.33 6.15
CA LEU A 668 -2.86 36.33 5.75
C LEU A 668 -1.99 37.30 6.57
N LYS A 669 -2.60 38.36 7.15
CA LYS A 669 -1.91 39.31 8.04
C LYS A 669 -1.66 38.75 9.44
N SER A 670 -2.31 37.66 9.81
CA SER A 670 -2.14 37.07 11.14
C SER A 670 -0.70 36.55 11.31
N PRO A 671 -0.05 36.79 12.46
CA PRO A 671 1.26 36.20 12.77
C PRO A 671 1.22 34.67 12.89
N HIS A 672 0.02 34.09 12.98
CA HIS A 672 -0.20 32.64 13.02
C HIS A 672 -0.40 32.01 11.64
N CYS A 673 -0.55 32.84 10.59
CA CYS A 673 -0.70 32.31 9.24
C CYS A 673 0.62 31.71 8.77
N THR A 674 0.58 30.44 8.38
CA THR A 674 1.76 29.68 7.93
C THR A 674 1.65 29.24 6.47
N LEU A 675 0.70 29.81 5.74
CA LEU A 675 0.42 29.48 4.34
C LEU A 675 1.61 29.87 3.44
N GLU A 676 2.01 28.94 2.57
CA GLU A 676 3.12 29.07 1.63
C GLU A 676 2.64 29.22 0.19
N THR A 677 1.54 28.54 -0.19
CA THR A 677 0.96 28.59 -1.53
C THR A 677 -0.51 28.97 -1.46
N LEU A 678 -0.89 30.00 -2.22
CA LEU A 678 -2.27 30.44 -2.39
C LEU A 678 -2.60 30.57 -3.88
N SER A 679 -3.55 29.75 -4.34
CA SER A 679 -4.10 29.91 -5.69
C SER A 679 -5.49 30.54 -5.64
N LEU A 680 -5.61 31.69 -6.29
CA LEU A 680 -6.83 32.47 -6.53
C LEU A 680 -7.07 32.61 -8.03
N SER A 681 -6.60 31.63 -8.81
CA SER A 681 -6.68 31.66 -10.27
C SER A 681 -8.14 31.58 -10.72
N GLY A 682 -8.60 32.53 -11.54
CA GLY A 682 -9.99 32.52 -11.98
C GLY A 682 -11.01 32.92 -10.90
N CYS A 683 -10.66 33.85 -10.01
CA CYS A 683 -11.49 34.24 -8.87
C CYS A 683 -12.27 35.55 -9.02
N LEU A 684 -12.27 36.16 -10.21
CA LEU A 684 -12.90 37.46 -10.50
C LEU A 684 -12.26 38.62 -9.71
N ILE A 685 -10.95 38.54 -9.47
CA ILE A 685 -10.19 39.54 -8.72
C ILE A 685 -9.75 40.67 -9.66
N THR A 686 -9.87 41.92 -9.19
CA THR A 686 -9.43 43.11 -9.89
C THR A 686 -8.17 43.70 -9.25
N GLU A 687 -7.77 44.90 -9.67
CA GLU A 687 -6.70 45.67 -9.02
C GLU A 687 -6.97 45.92 -7.52
N GLU A 688 -8.23 46.09 -7.08
CA GLU A 688 -8.56 46.34 -5.68
C GLU A 688 -8.19 45.15 -4.77
N GLY A 689 -8.54 43.93 -5.19
CA GLY A 689 -8.17 42.72 -4.48
C GLY A 689 -6.66 42.48 -4.50
N CYS A 690 -5.98 42.79 -5.62
CA CYS A 690 -4.52 42.70 -5.71
C CYS A 690 -3.81 43.64 -4.73
N VAL A 691 -4.31 44.87 -4.58
CA VAL A 691 -3.78 45.84 -3.59
C VAL A 691 -3.98 45.32 -2.16
N SER A 692 -5.13 44.70 -1.87
CA SER A 692 -5.39 44.09 -0.55
C SER A 692 -4.42 42.95 -0.24
N LEU A 693 -4.16 42.08 -1.22
CA LEU A 693 -3.21 40.98 -1.10
C LEU A 693 -1.77 41.49 -0.92
N ALA A 694 -1.33 42.48 -1.71
CA ALA A 694 -0.02 43.09 -1.57
C ALA A 694 0.19 43.74 -0.18
N SER A 695 -0.88 44.35 0.38
CA SER A 695 -0.87 44.85 1.75
C SER A 695 -0.68 43.74 2.79
N ALA A 696 -1.30 42.57 2.57
CA ALA A 696 -1.11 41.41 3.44
C ALA A 696 0.33 40.86 3.36
N LEU A 697 0.88 40.71 2.14
CA LEU A 697 2.25 40.22 1.93
C LEU A 697 3.33 41.16 2.48
N SER A 698 3.02 42.44 2.62
CA SER A 698 3.91 43.42 3.26
C SER A 698 3.91 43.34 4.79
N SER A 699 3.00 42.55 5.38
CA SER A 699 2.96 42.30 6.82
C SER A 699 4.06 41.31 7.23
N ASN A 700 4.58 41.45 8.43
CA ASN A 700 5.70 40.63 8.93
C ASN A 700 5.28 39.90 10.22
N PRO A 701 5.33 38.56 10.25
CA PRO A 701 5.81 37.66 9.20
C PRO A 701 4.77 37.39 8.10
N SER A 702 5.22 37.27 6.85
CA SER A 702 4.49 36.61 5.75
C SER A 702 5.27 35.37 5.34
N HIS A 703 4.58 34.24 5.22
CA HIS A 703 5.15 32.94 4.85
C HIS A 703 4.89 32.56 3.39
N LEU A 704 4.11 33.37 2.65
CA LEU A 704 3.69 33.04 1.30
C LEU A 704 4.88 33.09 0.33
N ARG A 705 5.08 31.98 -0.37
CA ARG A 705 6.09 31.75 -1.41
C ARG A 705 5.48 31.74 -2.80
N GLU A 706 4.24 31.28 -2.95
CA GLU A 706 3.58 31.20 -4.25
C GLU A 706 2.19 31.84 -4.20
N LEU A 707 1.95 32.75 -5.14
CA LEU A 707 0.65 33.39 -5.36
C LEU A 707 0.25 33.27 -6.82
N ASP A 708 -0.84 32.54 -7.07
CA ASP A 708 -1.43 32.43 -8.40
C ASP A 708 -2.71 33.26 -8.50
N LEU A 709 -2.65 34.30 -9.32
CA LEU A 709 -3.71 35.22 -9.70
C LEU A 709 -4.01 35.15 -11.21
N SER A 710 -3.53 34.13 -11.92
CA SER A 710 -3.84 33.93 -13.34
C SER A 710 -5.35 33.85 -13.59
N TYR A 711 -5.78 34.19 -14.80
CA TYR A 711 -7.19 34.27 -15.19
C TYR A 711 -8.03 35.21 -14.32
N ASN A 712 -7.46 36.35 -13.92
CA ASN A 712 -8.15 37.45 -13.24
C ASN A 712 -7.92 38.77 -14.01
N HIS A 713 -8.36 39.90 -13.45
CA HIS A 713 -8.08 41.22 -14.01
C HIS A 713 -7.25 42.08 -13.05
N PRO A 714 -5.98 41.72 -12.77
CA PRO A 714 -5.17 42.45 -11.79
C PRO A 714 -4.96 43.94 -12.16
N GLY A 715 -5.13 44.31 -13.43
CA GLY A 715 -4.93 45.67 -13.93
C GLY A 715 -3.46 46.12 -13.84
N ASP A 716 -3.12 47.21 -14.50
CA ASP A 716 -1.75 47.74 -14.46
C ASP A 716 -1.33 48.12 -13.03
N THR A 717 -2.28 48.67 -12.25
CA THR A 717 -2.06 49.06 -10.86
C THR A 717 -1.77 47.85 -9.96
N GLY A 718 -2.57 46.79 -10.06
CA GLY A 718 -2.40 45.60 -9.24
C GLY A 718 -1.13 44.85 -9.60
N VAL A 719 -0.83 44.67 -10.90
CA VAL A 719 0.42 44.07 -11.37
C VAL A 719 1.62 44.87 -10.86
N LYS A 720 1.63 46.20 -11.06
CA LYS A 720 2.72 47.06 -10.58
C LYS A 720 2.91 46.97 -9.08
N THR A 721 1.83 46.93 -8.30
CA THR A 721 1.89 46.83 -6.83
C THR A 721 2.49 45.50 -6.37
N LEU A 722 2.07 44.39 -6.98
CA LEU A 722 2.58 43.06 -6.65
C LEU A 722 4.04 42.88 -7.10
N THR A 723 4.39 43.35 -8.30
CA THR A 723 5.78 43.27 -8.81
C THR A 723 6.73 44.15 -8.00
N ALA A 724 6.33 45.35 -7.59
CA ALA A 724 7.15 46.19 -6.71
C ALA A 724 7.38 45.52 -5.33
N GLY A 725 6.44 44.70 -4.87
CA GLY A 725 6.61 43.91 -3.67
C GLY A 725 7.69 42.82 -3.79
N LEU A 726 7.90 42.24 -4.97
CA LEU A 726 8.97 41.25 -5.21
C LEU A 726 10.38 41.85 -5.03
N GLU A 727 10.52 43.16 -5.22
CA GLU A 727 11.78 43.89 -4.97
C GLU A 727 12.02 44.14 -3.47
N ASN A 728 10.99 43.95 -2.62
CA ASN A 728 11.10 44.16 -1.19
C ASN A 728 11.71 42.93 -0.51
N PRO A 729 12.86 43.05 0.18
CA PRO A 729 13.53 41.91 0.82
C PRO A 729 12.74 41.29 1.98
N ARG A 730 11.64 41.93 2.42
CA ARG A 730 10.72 41.38 3.42
C ARG A 730 9.70 40.42 2.83
N TRP A 731 9.43 40.49 1.54
CA TRP A 731 8.56 39.51 0.87
C TRP A 731 9.35 38.21 0.69
N ARG A 732 8.69 37.08 0.95
CA ARG A 732 9.25 35.74 0.73
C ARG A 732 8.68 35.06 -0.52
N LEU A 733 7.99 35.83 -1.35
CA LEU A 733 7.28 35.34 -2.51
C LEU A 733 8.29 34.97 -3.61
N ASP A 734 8.43 33.67 -3.86
CA ASP A 734 9.31 33.08 -4.87
C ASP A 734 8.63 33.09 -6.26
N THR A 735 7.31 32.83 -6.30
CA THR A 735 6.54 32.72 -7.55
C THR A 735 5.29 33.59 -7.50
N LEU A 736 5.14 34.48 -8.48
CA LEU A 736 3.92 35.25 -8.73
C LEU A 736 3.41 34.96 -10.15
N ARG A 737 2.17 34.49 -10.27
CA ARG A 737 1.50 34.29 -11.57
C ARG A 737 0.33 35.25 -11.69
N VAL A 738 0.36 36.15 -12.65
CA VAL A 738 -0.74 37.10 -12.92
C VAL A 738 -1.31 36.95 -14.34
N GLU A 739 -0.59 36.24 -15.21
CA GLU A 739 -0.99 35.97 -16.59
C GLU A 739 -1.49 34.53 -16.77
N PRO A 740 -2.49 34.30 -17.65
CA PRO A 740 -3.19 35.31 -18.46
C PRO A 740 -4.09 36.23 -17.63
N GLY A 741 -4.03 37.55 -17.84
CA GLY A 741 -4.85 38.56 -17.17
C GLY A 741 -5.72 39.36 -18.15
N GLY A 742 -6.79 39.99 -17.66
CA GLY A 742 -7.66 40.81 -18.51
C GLY A 742 -9.14 40.85 -18.12
N VAL A 743 -9.85 41.86 -18.64
CA VAL A 743 -11.27 42.11 -18.36
C VAL A 743 -12.15 40.92 -18.76
N GLN A 744 -11.74 40.14 -19.79
CA GLN A 744 -12.52 38.96 -20.21
C GLN A 744 -12.70 37.92 -19.10
N TRP A 745 -11.79 37.88 -18.11
CA TRP A 745 -11.84 36.93 -17.01
C TRP A 745 -12.77 37.33 -15.86
N LEU A 746 -13.36 38.53 -15.90
CA LEU A 746 -14.37 38.99 -14.94
C LEU A 746 -15.78 38.43 -15.22
N ARG A 747 -15.91 37.55 -16.22
CA ARG A 747 -17.14 36.78 -16.45
C ARG A 747 -17.26 35.68 -15.37
N PRO A 748 -18.40 35.56 -14.66
CA PRO A 748 -18.59 34.49 -13.69
C PRO A 748 -18.60 33.10 -14.31
N GLY A 749 -18.21 32.08 -13.53
CA GLY A 749 -18.29 30.67 -13.93
C GLY A 749 -17.27 30.26 -15.01
N LEU A 750 -17.45 29.08 -15.61
CA LEU A 750 -16.51 28.51 -16.58
C LEU A 750 -16.53 29.19 -17.96
N ARG A 751 -17.60 29.94 -18.27
CA ARG A 751 -17.76 30.66 -19.54
C ARG A 751 -16.70 31.73 -19.78
N LYS A 752 -15.99 32.19 -18.74
CA LYS A 752 -14.82 33.07 -18.93
C LYS A 752 -13.70 32.44 -19.73
N TYR A 753 -13.61 31.11 -19.73
CA TYR A 753 -12.65 30.33 -20.51
C TYR A 753 -13.11 30.08 -21.96
N SER A 754 -14.17 30.75 -22.42
CA SER A 754 -14.74 30.56 -23.75
C SER A 754 -13.67 30.71 -24.83
N CYS A 755 -13.44 29.67 -25.62
CA CYS A 755 -12.58 29.70 -26.79
C CYS A 755 -13.40 29.56 -28.07
N GLU A 756 -13.09 30.37 -29.07
CA GLU A 756 -13.68 30.19 -30.41
C GLU A 756 -12.97 29.05 -31.14
N LEU A 757 -13.75 28.02 -31.48
CA LEU A 757 -13.27 26.87 -32.22
C LEU A 757 -13.53 27.03 -33.72
N THR A 758 -12.64 26.48 -34.53
CA THR A 758 -12.80 26.42 -35.99
C THR A 758 -12.51 25.01 -36.48
N PHE A 759 -13.44 24.44 -37.25
CA PHE A 759 -13.26 23.11 -37.85
C PHE A 759 -12.09 23.10 -38.83
N ASP A 760 -11.26 22.05 -38.77
CA ASP A 760 -10.11 21.90 -39.65
C ASP A 760 -10.47 21.13 -40.92
N THR A 761 -10.64 21.89 -42.02
CA THR A 761 -10.91 21.37 -43.36
C THR A 761 -9.84 20.42 -43.88
N ASP A 762 -8.64 20.43 -43.31
CA ASP A 762 -7.53 19.54 -43.71
C ASP A 762 -7.64 18.17 -43.06
N THR A 763 -8.48 18.05 -42.02
CA THR A 763 -8.70 16.81 -41.26
C THR A 763 -10.05 16.18 -41.56
N VAL A 764 -11.05 16.97 -41.94
CA VAL A 764 -12.45 16.53 -42.07
C VAL A 764 -12.64 15.37 -43.04
N ASN A 765 -13.38 14.34 -42.65
CA ASN A 765 -13.73 13.25 -43.55
C ASN A 765 -14.64 13.74 -44.69
N ARG A 766 -14.51 13.14 -45.89
CA ARG A 766 -15.31 13.53 -47.07
C ARG A 766 -16.82 13.32 -46.89
N LYS A 767 -17.26 12.49 -45.96
CA LYS A 767 -18.69 12.28 -45.64
C LYS A 767 -19.25 13.29 -44.63
N ILE A 768 -18.49 14.33 -44.28
CA ILE A 768 -18.96 15.42 -43.44
C ILE A 768 -19.03 16.69 -44.28
N LYS A 769 -20.18 17.36 -44.27
CA LYS A 769 -20.39 18.66 -44.91
C LYS A 769 -20.33 19.78 -43.88
N LEU A 770 -19.54 20.80 -44.17
CA LEU A 770 -19.46 22.05 -43.42
C LEU A 770 -20.52 23.04 -43.93
N SER A 771 -21.19 23.75 -43.03
CA SER A 771 -22.12 24.84 -43.36
C SER A 771 -21.39 26.08 -43.90
N ASP A 772 -22.12 26.96 -44.58
CA ASP A 772 -21.57 28.17 -45.20
C ASP A 772 -20.99 29.15 -44.18
N ASP A 773 -21.54 29.19 -42.96
CA ASP A 773 -21.04 30.00 -41.83
C ASP A 773 -19.84 29.36 -41.10
N GLY A 774 -19.43 28.14 -41.49
CA GLY A 774 -18.33 27.41 -40.88
C GLY A 774 -18.57 26.93 -39.44
N ARG A 775 -19.79 27.06 -38.89
CA ARG A 775 -20.09 26.72 -37.49
C ARG A 775 -20.84 25.39 -37.30
N LYS A 776 -21.35 24.77 -38.36
CA LYS A 776 -22.06 23.49 -38.29
C LYS A 776 -21.48 22.45 -39.24
N VAL A 777 -21.40 21.21 -38.75
CA VAL A 777 -21.02 20.04 -39.54
C VAL A 777 -22.12 19.00 -39.49
N THR A 778 -22.40 18.38 -40.64
CA THR A 778 -23.45 17.36 -40.79
C THR A 778 -22.89 16.17 -41.55
N ARG A 779 -23.21 14.94 -41.12
CA ARG A 779 -22.86 13.76 -41.90
C ARG A 779 -23.79 13.63 -43.10
N VAL A 780 -23.21 13.44 -44.28
CA VAL A 780 -23.91 13.27 -45.56
C VAL A 780 -23.50 11.95 -46.23
N ARG A 781 -24.26 11.51 -47.23
CA ARG A 781 -23.98 10.25 -47.94
C ARG A 781 -22.96 10.46 -49.07
N GLU A 782 -23.01 11.62 -49.71
CA GLU A 782 -22.15 12.00 -50.83
C GLU A 782 -20.82 12.58 -50.35
N ASP A 783 -19.73 12.19 -51.03
CA ASP A 783 -18.40 12.73 -50.76
C ASP A 783 -18.33 14.23 -51.12
N GLN A 784 -17.89 15.03 -50.16
CA GLN A 784 -17.65 16.45 -50.32
C GLN A 784 -16.28 16.70 -50.99
N SER A 785 -16.22 17.74 -51.83
CA SER A 785 -15.05 18.10 -52.63
C SER A 785 -14.01 18.90 -51.83
N TYR A 786 -13.40 18.27 -50.83
CA TYR A 786 -12.25 18.83 -50.12
C TYR A 786 -10.93 18.51 -50.83
N LEU A 787 -9.94 19.40 -50.73
CA LEU A 787 -8.58 19.15 -51.24
C LEU A 787 -7.93 17.98 -50.51
N ASP A 788 -7.21 17.13 -51.23
CA ASP A 788 -6.50 16.01 -50.60
C ASP A 788 -5.38 16.51 -49.68
N HIS A 789 -5.33 15.94 -48.47
CA HIS A 789 -4.38 16.33 -47.44
C HIS A 789 -3.95 15.11 -46.61
N PRO A 790 -2.65 14.98 -46.24
CA PRO A 790 -2.14 13.82 -45.50
C PRO A 790 -2.78 13.65 -44.12
N SER A 791 -3.26 14.73 -43.49
CA SER A 791 -3.90 14.70 -42.17
C SER A 791 -5.42 14.47 -42.18
N ARG A 792 -6.01 14.12 -43.33
CA ARG A 792 -7.45 13.86 -43.47
C ARG A 792 -7.85 12.49 -42.89
N PHE A 793 -8.95 12.44 -42.13
CA PHE A 793 -9.60 11.17 -41.80
C PHE A 793 -10.21 10.56 -43.05
N ASP A 794 -9.77 9.37 -43.46
CA ASP A 794 -10.24 8.74 -44.70
C ASP A 794 -11.46 7.83 -44.50
N TRP A 795 -11.48 7.05 -43.42
CA TRP A 795 -12.49 6.02 -43.20
C TRP A 795 -13.64 6.49 -42.30
N TRP A 796 -13.30 6.89 -41.08
CA TRP A 796 -14.28 7.28 -40.07
C TRP A 796 -14.76 8.73 -40.26
N PRO A 797 -16.08 9.02 -40.21
CA PRO A 797 -16.61 10.39 -40.30
C PRO A 797 -16.23 11.23 -39.08
N GLN A 798 -15.00 11.75 -39.10
CA GLN A 798 -14.37 12.50 -38.02
C GLN A 798 -13.70 13.76 -38.54
N LEU A 799 -13.50 14.71 -37.64
CA LEU A 799 -12.69 15.91 -37.86
C LEU A 799 -12.09 16.40 -36.54
N LEU A 800 -11.03 17.20 -36.65
CA LEU A 800 -10.49 18.02 -35.57
C LEU A 800 -10.80 19.49 -35.82
N CYS A 801 -10.72 20.30 -34.78
CA CYS A 801 -10.60 21.75 -34.86
C CYS A 801 -9.13 22.14 -35.07
N ARG A 802 -8.92 23.33 -35.64
CA ARG A 802 -7.57 23.89 -35.86
C ARG A 802 -6.89 24.34 -34.56
N ASN A 803 -7.69 24.68 -33.56
CA ASN A 803 -7.26 25.28 -32.30
C ASN A 803 -6.56 24.23 -31.42
N GLY A 804 -5.26 24.39 -31.22
CA GLY A 804 -4.53 23.67 -30.17
C GLY A 804 -4.77 24.35 -28.84
N LEU A 805 -5.45 23.67 -27.92
CA LEU A 805 -5.80 24.17 -26.60
C LEU A 805 -4.60 24.05 -25.66
N THR A 806 -4.21 25.18 -25.08
CA THR A 806 -3.16 25.31 -24.08
C THR A 806 -3.72 26.13 -22.91
N GLY A 807 -3.60 25.64 -21.68
CA GLY A 807 -4.19 26.28 -20.49
C GLY A 807 -5.64 25.88 -20.23
N ARG A 808 -6.49 26.84 -19.83
CA ARG A 808 -7.91 26.61 -19.54
C ARG A 808 -8.79 27.02 -20.70
N CYS A 809 -9.62 26.11 -21.20
CA CYS A 809 -10.50 26.36 -22.34
C CYS A 809 -11.90 25.80 -22.09
N TYR A 810 -12.90 26.51 -22.58
CA TYR A 810 -14.32 26.17 -22.49
C TYR A 810 -15.01 26.38 -23.82
N TRP A 811 -15.84 25.44 -24.24
CA TRP A 811 -16.70 25.61 -25.41
C TRP A 811 -17.99 24.84 -25.24
N GLU A 812 -19.01 25.25 -25.99
CA GLU A 812 -20.31 24.61 -26.00
C GLU A 812 -20.66 24.19 -27.42
N VAL A 813 -21.28 23.01 -27.55
CA VAL A 813 -21.75 22.49 -28.83
C VAL A 813 -23.19 22.01 -28.71
N GLU A 814 -23.97 22.28 -29.74
CA GLU A 814 -25.30 21.72 -29.94
C GLU A 814 -25.20 20.53 -30.90
N TRP A 815 -25.85 19.42 -30.56
CA TRP A 815 -25.78 18.18 -31.34
C TRP A 815 -27.16 17.63 -31.66
N SER A 816 -27.23 16.77 -32.68
CA SER A 816 -28.43 16.02 -33.05
C SER A 816 -28.03 14.68 -33.64
N GLY A 817 -28.81 13.63 -33.34
CA GLY A 817 -28.48 12.25 -33.67
C GLY A 817 -27.48 11.66 -32.68
N GLU A 818 -26.59 10.79 -33.13
CA GLU A 818 -25.51 10.23 -32.30
C GLU A 818 -24.18 10.88 -32.69
N VAL A 819 -23.46 11.44 -31.72
CA VAL A 819 -22.20 12.15 -31.95
C VAL A 819 -21.16 11.78 -30.89
N SER A 820 -19.89 11.91 -31.23
CA SER A 820 -18.82 11.94 -30.22
C SER A 820 -18.18 13.30 -30.17
N ILE A 821 -18.11 13.86 -28.97
CA ILE A 821 -17.44 15.12 -28.64
C ILE A 821 -16.15 14.75 -27.93
N ALA A 822 -15.01 15.06 -28.55
CA ALA A 822 -13.72 14.59 -28.08
C ALA A 822 -12.69 15.71 -27.95
N VAL A 823 -11.62 15.43 -27.21
CA VAL A 823 -10.33 16.10 -27.35
C VAL A 823 -9.27 15.07 -27.68
N ALA A 824 -8.33 15.42 -28.54
CA ALA A 824 -7.28 14.50 -28.98
C ALA A 824 -5.95 15.21 -29.17
N TYR A 825 -4.85 14.48 -29.03
CA TYR A 825 -3.56 14.95 -29.52
C TYR A 825 -3.55 15.03 -31.04
N ARG A 826 -2.68 15.88 -31.58
CA ARG A 826 -2.55 16.05 -33.03
C ARG A 826 -2.12 14.75 -33.72
N GLY A 827 -1.34 13.91 -33.03
CA GLY A 827 -0.78 12.66 -33.53
C GLY A 827 -1.77 11.52 -33.79
N ILE A 828 -3.07 11.68 -33.47
CA ILE A 828 -4.07 10.60 -33.62
C ILE A 828 -4.04 10.01 -35.02
N SER A 829 -4.07 8.67 -35.10
CA SER A 829 -4.11 7.96 -36.38
C SER A 829 -5.39 8.29 -37.15
N ARG A 830 -5.29 8.52 -38.47
CA ARG A 830 -6.42 9.00 -39.30
C ARG A 830 -6.63 8.19 -40.56
N ARG A 831 -5.86 7.11 -40.72
CA ARG A 831 -5.85 6.26 -41.92
C ARG A 831 -6.35 4.86 -41.60
N GLY A 832 -7.32 4.40 -42.36
CA GLY A 832 -7.88 3.05 -42.25
C GLY A 832 -8.99 2.92 -41.20
N ASP A 833 -9.49 1.70 -41.07
CA ASP A 833 -10.71 1.33 -40.34
C ASP A 833 -10.47 0.84 -38.91
N ARG A 834 -9.21 0.81 -38.47
CA ARG A 834 -8.83 0.31 -37.14
C ARG A 834 -9.37 1.18 -36.01
N ALA A 835 -9.56 0.56 -34.84
CA ALA A 835 -10.07 1.22 -33.63
C ALA A 835 -9.18 2.40 -33.17
N ASN A 836 -7.86 2.28 -33.35
CA ASN A 836 -6.92 3.34 -32.98
C ASN A 836 -7.09 4.64 -33.79
N CYS A 837 -7.89 4.62 -34.87
CA CYS A 837 -8.24 5.81 -35.65
C CYS A 837 -9.52 6.51 -35.15
N VAL A 838 -10.21 5.96 -34.15
CA VAL A 838 -11.51 6.45 -33.68
C VAL A 838 -11.35 7.21 -32.35
N PHE A 839 -11.95 8.39 -32.22
CA PHE A 839 -11.95 9.15 -30.97
C PHE A 839 -12.47 8.30 -29.80
N GLY A 840 -11.71 8.27 -28.70
CA GLY A 840 -11.99 7.48 -27.50
C GLY A 840 -11.52 6.02 -27.55
N TRP A 841 -11.16 5.49 -28.72
CA TRP A 841 -10.70 4.10 -28.89
C TRP A 841 -9.17 4.01 -29.06
N ASN A 842 -8.46 4.99 -28.50
CA ASN A 842 -7.01 5.06 -28.41
C ASN A 842 -6.60 5.84 -27.16
N ASP A 843 -5.32 5.79 -26.84
CA ASP A 843 -4.67 6.52 -25.75
C ASP A 843 -4.39 8.00 -26.06
N GLN A 844 -4.68 8.44 -27.29
CA GLN A 844 -4.46 9.81 -27.75
C GLN A 844 -5.71 10.69 -27.77
N SER A 845 -6.86 10.17 -27.33
CA SER A 845 -8.13 10.90 -27.34
C SER A 845 -9.07 10.48 -26.22
N TRP A 846 -9.87 11.46 -25.77
CA TRP A 846 -10.90 11.31 -24.74
C TRP A 846 -12.21 11.82 -25.31
N SER A 847 -13.26 11.02 -25.20
CA SER A 847 -14.49 11.23 -25.97
C SER A 847 -15.73 11.02 -25.11
N LEU A 848 -16.70 11.93 -25.23
CA LEU A 848 -18.07 11.77 -24.76
C LEU A 848 -18.95 11.40 -25.97
N VAL A 849 -19.52 10.21 -25.97
CA VAL A 849 -20.56 9.80 -26.92
C VAL A 849 -21.90 10.29 -26.39
N CYS A 850 -22.63 11.00 -27.23
CA CYS A 850 -23.94 11.57 -26.93
C CYS A 850 -24.99 10.89 -27.81
N SER A 851 -26.05 10.39 -27.19
CA SER A 851 -27.25 9.88 -27.84
C SER A 851 -28.49 10.44 -27.13
N TYR A 852 -29.67 10.33 -27.75
CA TYR A 852 -30.91 10.84 -27.14
C TYR A 852 -31.26 10.16 -25.81
N ASP A 853 -30.84 8.91 -25.64
CA ASP A 853 -31.21 8.09 -24.49
C ASP A 853 -30.13 8.04 -23.41
N ASP A 854 -28.85 8.21 -23.78
CA ASP A 854 -27.73 8.06 -22.84
C ASP A 854 -26.45 8.80 -23.25
N TYR A 855 -25.55 8.98 -22.27
CA TYR A 855 -24.17 9.45 -22.47
C TYR A 855 -23.19 8.32 -22.15
N SER A 856 -22.11 8.19 -22.91
CA SER A 856 -20.99 7.32 -22.55
C SER A 856 -19.67 8.06 -22.72
N VAL A 857 -18.67 7.69 -21.91
CA VAL A 857 -17.30 8.21 -22.06
C VAL A 857 -16.41 7.09 -22.54
N SER A 858 -15.57 7.39 -23.53
CA SER A 858 -14.60 6.45 -24.09
C SER A 858 -13.18 7.01 -24.09
N HIS A 859 -12.23 6.15 -23.68
CA HIS A 859 -10.79 6.39 -23.75
C HIS A 859 -10.04 5.05 -23.78
N ASN A 860 -9.00 4.93 -24.61
CA ASN A 860 -8.11 3.78 -24.68
C ASN A 860 -8.83 2.41 -24.76
N ASN A 861 -9.77 2.29 -25.70
CA ASN A 861 -10.59 1.09 -25.94
C ASN A 861 -11.51 0.69 -24.77
N LYS A 862 -11.76 1.61 -23.83
CA LYS A 862 -12.72 1.43 -22.75
C LYS A 862 -13.85 2.43 -22.92
N GLU A 863 -15.08 1.96 -22.74
CA GLU A 863 -16.29 2.77 -22.76
C GLU A 863 -17.06 2.57 -21.45
N THR A 864 -17.62 3.65 -20.91
CA THR A 864 -18.39 3.64 -19.65
C THR A 864 -19.66 4.46 -19.85
N CYS A 865 -20.83 3.82 -19.72
CA CYS A 865 -22.11 4.50 -19.73
C CYS A 865 -22.28 5.37 -18.47
N ILE A 866 -22.80 6.57 -18.64
CA ILE A 866 -23.10 7.53 -17.58
C ILE A 866 -24.60 7.45 -17.33
N SER A 867 -25.02 6.82 -16.24
CA SER A 867 -26.45 6.73 -15.90
C SER A 867 -27.07 8.12 -15.77
N SER A 868 -27.91 8.48 -16.74
CA SER A 868 -28.63 9.75 -16.74
C SER A 868 -29.68 9.76 -15.62
N PRO A 869 -29.82 10.85 -14.83
CA PRO A 869 -30.94 10.96 -13.90
C PRO A 869 -32.25 10.98 -14.70
N SER A 870 -33.21 10.13 -14.31
CA SER A 870 -34.49 9.99 -14.99
C SER A 870 -35.16 11.35 -15.25
N PRO A 871 -35.73 11.59 -16.45
CA PRO A 871 -36.25 12.89 -16.83
C PRO A 871 -37.53 13.20 -16.06
N SER A 872 -37.41 13.94 -14.97
CA SER A 872 -38.53 14.62 -14.33
C SER A 872 -38.42 16.12 -14.58
N SER A 873 -38.42 16.52 -15.85
CA SER A 873 -38.97 17.79 -16.38
C SER A 873 -38.53 18.03 -17.83
N ASN A 874 -39.48 18.48 -18.66
CA ASN A 874 -39.40 18.68 -20.11
C ASN A 874 -38.40 19.78 -20.56
N SER A 875 -37.10 19.48 -20.61
CA SER A 875 -36.12 20.24 -21.41
C SER A 875 -34.78 19.50 -21.47
N VAL A 876 -34.70 18.37 -22.19
CA VAL A 876 -33.40 17.82 -22.59
C VAL A 876 -32.86 18.72 -23.70
N SER A 877 -31.98 19.64 -23.36
CA SER A 877 -31.24 20.40 -24.37
C SER A 877 -30.11 19.52 -24.88
N ASN A 878 -30.02 19.32 -26.19
CA ASN A 878 -28.95 18.57 -26.85
C ASN A 878 -27.69 19.44 -26.95
N ARG A 879 -27.26 20.00 -25.81
CA ARG A 879 -26.15 20.92 -25.70
C ARG A 879 -25.18 20.42 -24.64
N VAL A 880 -23.91 20.30 -25.04
CA VAL A 880 -22.82 19.84 -24.19
C VAL A 880 -21.79 20.95 -24.08
N ALA A 881 -21.35 21.22 -22.85
CA ALA A 881 -20.21 22.08 -22.60
C ALA A 881 -19.00 21.21 -22.23
N VAL A 882 -17.83 21.62 -22.71
CA VAL A 882 -16.56 20.97 -22.40
C VAL A 882 -15.65 22.01 -21.76
N TYR A 883 -15.07 21.66 -20.62
CA TYR A 883 -14.04 22.45 -19.95
C TYR A 883 -12.77 21.63 -19.85
N VAL A 884 -11.64 22.20 -20.24
CA VAL A 884 -10.33 21.57 -20.09
C VAL A 884 -9.40 22.51 -19.35
N ASP A 885 -8.68 21.98 -18.37
CA ASP A 885 -7.53 22.60 -17.72
C ASP A 885 -6.31 21.74 -18.07
N CYS A 886 -5.60 22.12 -19.14
CA CYS A 886 -4.44 21.38 -19.61
C CYS A 886 -3.32 21.32 -18.56
N THR A 887 -3.22 22.34 -17.69
CA THR A 887 -2.19 22.43 -16.66
C THR A 887 -2.48 21.56 -15.45
N ALA A 888 -3.75 21.51 -15.01
CA ALA A 888 -4.19 20.64 -13.93
C ALA A 888 -4.43 19.20 -14.39
N GLY A 889 -4.46 18.96 -15.70
CA GLY A 889 -4.75 17.63 -16.24
C GLY A 889 -6.22 17.25 -16.14
N THR A 890 -7.13 18.24 -16.17
CA THR A 890 -8.56 18.01 -15.95
C THR A 890 -9.35 18.25 -17.23
N LEU A 891 -10.24 17.33 -17.60
CA LEU A 891 -11.22 17.48 -18.67
C LEU A 891 -12.61 17.17 -18.11
N ILE A 892 -13.56 18.08 -18.28
CA ILE A 892 -14.90 17.97 -17.72
C ILE A 892 -15.94 18.14 -18.82
N PHE A 893 -16.91 17.25 -18.83
CA PHE A 893 -18.10 17.30 -19.67
C PHE A 893 -19.32 17.70 -18.85
N TYR A 894 -20.11 18.62 -19.38
CA TYR A 894 -21.38 19.04 -18.80
C TYR A 894 -22.49 18.94 -19.85
N SER A 895 -23.71 18.58 -19.42
CA SER A 895 -24.89 18.93 -20.20
C SER A 895 -25.35 20.33 -19.81
N VAL A 896 -25.89 21.07 -20.77
CA VAL A 896 -26.32 22.45 -20.57
C VAL A 896 -27.83 22.50 -20.69
N SER A 897 -28.54 23.01 -19.68
CA SER A 897 -29.98 23.26 -19.78
C SER A 897 -30.32 24.59 -19.13
N SER A 898 -31.04 25.47 -19.86
CA SER A 898 -31.34 26.85 -19.43
C SER A 898 -30.10 27.57 -18.86
N ASP A 899 -28.98 27.49 -19.59
CA ASP A 899 -27.67 28.04 -19.23
C ASP A 899 -27.03 27.51 -17.93
N THR A 900 -27.64 26.49 -17.32
CA THR A 900 -27.10 25.81 -16.15
C THR A 900 -26.27 24.59 -16.58
N LEU A 901 -25.07 24.46 -16.00
CA LEU A 901 -24.17 23.34 -16.25
C LEU A 901 -24.47 22.18 -15.30
N PHE A 902 -24.80 21.02 -15.85
CA PHE A 902 -24.96 19.77 -15.12
C PHE A 902 -23.76 18.88 -15.39
N HIS A 903 -22.96 18.61 -14.36
CA HIS A 903 -21.77 17.77 -14.47
C HIS A 903 -22.15 16.37 -14.96
N GLN A 904 -21.47 15.90 -16.01
CA GLN A 904 -21.63 14.56 -16.54
C GLN A 904 -20.44 13.68 -16.16
N HIS A 905 -19.22 14.14 -16.45
CA HIS A 905 -18.02 13.36 -16.20
C HIS A 905 -16.77 14.23 -16.12
N THR A 906 -15.79 13.80 -15.33
CA THR A 906 -14.47 14.43 -15.22
C THR A 906 -13.39 13.37 -15.43
N ILE A 907 -12.39 13.72 -16.25
CA ILE A 907 -11.20 12.92 -16.53
C ILE A 907 -10.01 13.68 -15.95
N ASN A 908 -9.24 13.00 -15.08
CA ASN A 908 -7.98 13.50 -14.57
C ASN A 908 -6.84 12.68 -15.17
N THR A 909 -5.95 13.33 -15.90
CA THR A 909 -4.77 12.71 -16.55
C THR A 909 -3.70 13.76 -16.81
N THR A 910 -2.45 13.35 -16.97
CA THR A 910 -1.41 14.29 -17.41
C THR A 910 -1.46 14.45 -18.92
N PHE A 911 -1.76 15.66 -19.40
CA PHE A 911 -1.69 15.97 -20.83
C PHE A 911 -0.26 16.35 -21.20
N THR A 912 0.30 15.71 -22.22
CA THR A 912 1.71 15.85 -22.63
C THR A 912 1.89 16.79 -23.83
N GLU A 913 0.81 17.08 -24.56
CA GLU A 913 0.79 17.89 -25.77
C GLU A 913 -0.47 18.75 -25.82
N PRO A 914 -0.51 19.80 -26.67
CA PRO A 914 -1.74 20.56 -26.93
C PRO A 914 -2.89 19.66 -27.39
N LEU A 915 -4.08 19.91 -26.84
CA LEU A 915 -5.29 19.15 -27.17
C LEU A 915 -6.08 19.84 -28.27
N TYR A 916 -6.67 19.05 -29.17
CA TYR A 916 -7.49 19.54 -30.28
C TYR A 916 -8.92 19.00 -30.12
N PRO A 917 -9.94 19.87 -30.03
CA PRO A 917 -11.32 19.44 -30.04
C PRO A 917 -11.64 18.66 -31.31
N GLY A 918 -12.34 17.54 -31.18
CA GLY A 918 -12.66 16.63 -32.26
C GLY A 918 -14.12 16.19 -32.21
N PHE A 919 -14.67 15.89 -33.37
CA PHE A 919 -16.06 15.46 -33.51
C PHE A 919 -16.17 14.28 -34.44
N ARG A 920 -16.93 13.26 -34.02
CA ARG A 920 -17.34 12.12 -34.86
C ARG A 920 -18.85 12.15 -35.02
N LEU A 921 -19.30 11.89 -36.25
CA LEU A 921 -20.72 11.99 -36.61
C LEU A 921 -21.24 10.63 -37.10
N TRP A 922 -22.40 10.20 -36.56
CA TRP A 922 -23.13 9.02 -37.01
C TRP A 922 -24.12 9.39 -38.12
N SER A 923 -24.75 8.40 -38.74
CA SER A 923 -25.73 8.63 -39.81
C SER A 923 -26.77 9.67 -39.39
N ASP A 924 -27.02 10.65 -40.27
CA ASP A 924 -28.01 11.72 -40.08
C ASP A 924 -27.80 12.58 -38.80
N SER A 925 -26.56 12.64 -38.30
CA SER A 925 -26.19 13.48 -37.14
C SER A 925 -25.55 14.82 -37.55
N SER A 926 -25.57 15.78 -36.64
CA SER A 926 -24.89 17.08 -36.80
C SER A 926 -24.35 17.62 -35.49
N VAL A 927 -23.31 18.46 -35.59
CA VAL A 927 -22.73 19.21 -34.49
C VAL A 927 -22.60 20.67 -34.91
N SER A 928 -23.02 21.59 -34.04
CA SER A 928 -22.93 23.04 -34.24
C SER A 928 -22.18 23.68 -33.08
N LEU A 929 -21.16 24.50 -33.38
CA LEU A 929 -20.41 25.26 -32.38
C LEU A 929 -21.25 26.45 -31.91
N CYS A 930 -21.51 26.55 -30.60
CA CYS A 930 -22.30 27.66 -30.05
C CYS A 930 -21.49 28.97 -30.05
N SER A 931 -22.15 30.08 -30.35
CA SER A 931 -21.61 31.42 -30.07
C SER A 931 -21.80 31.73 -28.59
N LEU A 932 -20.71 32.12 -27.91
CA LEU A 932 -20.73 32.53 -26.50
C LEU A 932 -20.43 34.03 -26.34
N SER A 933 -20.45 34.80 -27.43
CA SER A 933 -20.27 36.25 -27.44
C SER A 933 -21.61 37.00 -27.55
N GLU A 934 -21.74 38.02 -26.71
CA GLU A 934 -22.81 39.03 -26.60
C GLU A 934 -24.03 38.68 -25.72
N GLU A 935 -23.86 38.83 -24.40
CA GLU A 935 -24.89 39.52 -23.61
C GLU A 935 -24.26 40.82 -23.10
N GLU A 936 -24.83 41.96 -23.51
CA GLU A 936 -24.54 43.26 -22.94
C GLU A 936 -24.69 43.19 -21.41
N SER A 937 -23.70 43.71 -20.70
CA SER A 937 -23.78 43.99 -19.28
C SER A 937 -25.15 44.62 -18.94
N PRO A 938 -25.93 44.09 -17.97
CA PRO A 938 -27.15 44.77 -17.57
C PRO A 938 -26.77 46.15 -17.04
N PRO A 939 -27.51 47.22 -17.37
CA PRO A 939 -27.18 48.55 -16.92
C PRO A 939 -27.20 48.57 -15.39
N VAL A 940 -26.19 49.20 -14.81
CA VAL A 940 -26.11 49.52 -13.38
C VAL A 940 -27.39 50.27 -13.01
N ARG A 941 -28.36 49.55 -12.44
CA ARG A 941 -29.51 50.19 -11.79
C ARG A 941 -29.02 50.69 -10.44
N GLU A 942 -28.70 51.98 -10.38
CA GLU A 942 -28.71 52.75 -9.14
C GLU A 942 -30.03 52.45 -8.42
N THR A 943 -29.94 51.70 -7.33
CA THR A 943 -31.09 51.44 -6.46
C THR A 943 -31.23 52.66 -5.56
N LEU A 944 -31.87 53.71 -6.06
CA LEU A 944 -32.39 54.76 -5.22
C LEU A 944 -33.50 54.16 -4.35
N SER A 945 -33.20 54.07 -3.06
CA SER A 945 -34.13 53.78 -2.00
C SER A 945 -35.28 54.81 -2.02
N LEU A 946 -36.51 54.34 -2.24
CA LEU A 946 -37.71 55.03 -1.80
C LEU A 946 -38.55 54.06 -0.99
N GLN A 947 -38.47 54.26 0.33
CA GLN A 947 -39.47 53.82 1.30
C GLN A 947 -40.83 54.37 0.88
N THR A 948 -41.87 53.53 0.82
CA THR A 948 -43.15 53.84 1.49
C THR A 948 -44.08 52.63 1.53
N ARG A 949 -44.42 52.28 2.78
CA ARG A 949 -45.53 51.45 3.32
C ARG A 949 -45.55 49.95 3.05
#